data_AF-A0A950XZW3-F1
#
_entry.id   AF-A0A950XZW3-F1
#
_cell.length_a   1.000
_cell.length_b   1.000
_cell.length_c   1.000
_cell.angle_alpha   90.00
_cell.angle_beta   90.00
_cell.angle_gamma   90.00
#
_symmetry.space_group_name_H-M   'P 1'
#
loop_
_entity.id
_entity.type
_entity.pdbx_description
1 polymer ?
#
loop_
_entity_poly.entity_id
_entity_poly.type
_entity_poly.pdbx_seq_one_letter_code
_entity_poly.pdbx_strand_id
1 'polypeptide(L)'
;MRSTLRLLVASIFGTVAVSCAAQLASGRLESSTLAENNQPLYYWRLTPVANTAQLLTLFSRSQQPGLAGDVPLVAVLRDTLGDANPENDRVVYVWLLTYSHLNIGQRILSAVPFFYWRVGKGSETASARDTHPFFDMTAPQHPVLTEAGRDLLQWTTLDPMTMPVRASSRAYRTNQLDYERLHLGEAISYLREAPFGDGESALTRTQLDSVIARLELRKRLLGGLVEESRVARVGEEAGFEQERIRSRNWELLRQCAERSGLLFEPIDLGGTTGEYAILWYPLHGSAAPAGTSLGPVWKLLNIHDPWSDDRLKKWKGPVYRRDLDENGAFLHEGMTSATQIELVPLGVYSLNYPRLPLLLIDFRDRLHVRRHEMTQRSINEITAGLIGVSHFTNWYYYIGADMYDFVVARHGAAMNQAARLDSYSEFRSALALDQQLDPKLREQIQSHVTSLDVNPMEASPAHELEAARARDALLETKAADGTLMARLDKQRRAELAYLAESKTARVASGILHGATFGVYTHRAKADDENIVRLDAYRRLDYQLQLLESLVAAGTQPEIAYDSSRIRASVSEVRTLMPSVKSPEMHARATNALERLRTLSRDENVQEDCSTALIALERSPSTMRNPAASAGVAAARRNAMIAPLDTANVVK
;
A
#
# COMPACT_ATOMS: atom_id res chain seq x y z
N MET A 1 42.90 13.10 49.55
CA MET A 1 41.74 13.72 50.23
C MET A 1 40.92 14.48 49.20
N ARG A 2 39.69 14.01 48.97
CA ARG A 2 38.46 14.67 48.51
C ARG A 2 38.49 15.79 47.45
N SER A 3 37.64 15.52 46.45
CA SER A 3 36.71 16.40 45.70
C SER A 3 37.11 16.63 44.22
N THR A 4 36.54 15.90 43.25
CA THR A 4 35.20 16.05 42.60
C THR A 4 35.02 17.43 41.98
N LEU A 5 34.51 17.67 40.78
CA LEU A 5 33.89 16.90 39.70
C LEU A 5 33.41 18.01 38.74
N ARG A 6 33.90 18.11 37.50
CA ARG A 6 33.18 18.85 36.44
C ARG A 6 33.39 18.16 35.10
N LEU A 7 32.27 17.67 34.58
CA LEU A 7 32.05 17.13 33.25
C LEU A 7 32.60 18.07 32.18
N LEU A 8 33.37 17.52 31.24
CA LEU A 8 33.48 18.04 29.89
C LEU A 8 33.34 16.84 28.95
N VAL A 9 32.22 16.85 28.22
CA VAL A 9 31.77 15.81 27.30
C VAL A 9 32.77 15.74 26.14
N ALA A 10 33.50 14.62 26.09
CA ALA A 10 34.38 14.29 25.00
C ALA A 10 33.55 13.88 23.78
N SER A 11 33.57 14.74 22.77
CA SER A 11 33.46 14.36 21.37
C SER A 11 34.63 13.43 21.01
N ILE A 12 34.46 12.63 19.95
CA ILE A 12 35.39 11.62 19.39
C ILE A 12 35.12 10.21 19.91
N PHE A 13 34.28 9.46 19.18
CA PHE A 13 34.52 8.09 18.69
C PHE A 13 33.23 7.59 18.01
N GLY A 14 33.26 7.33 16.70
CA GLY A 14 32.10 6.71 16.04
C GLY A 14 32.01 6.80 14.51
N THR A 15 33.11 6.89 13.77
CA THR A 15 33.11 6.75 12.30
C THR A 15 34.20 5.80 11.86
N VAL A 16 34.04 4.50 12.11
CA VAL A 16 34.53 3.37 11.28
C VAL A 16 33.82 2.10 11.77
N ALA A 17 32.68 1.74 11.17
CA ALA A 17 32.12 0.38 11.17
C ALA A 17 30.86 0.30 10.26
N VAL A 18 31.02 0.49 8.95
CA VAL A 18 29.93 0.29 7.96
C VAL A 18 30.27 -0.77 6.90
N SER A 19 31.40 -1.47 6.98
CA SER A 19 31.85 -2.37 5.89
C SER A 19 31.95 -3.86 6.21
N CYS A 20 31.38 -4.37 7.32
CA CYS A 20 31.45 -5.81 7.65
C CYS A 20 30.09 -6.53 7.79
N ALA A 21 28.98 -5.93 7.35
CA ALA A 21 27.65 -6.59 7.39
C ALA A 21 27.22 -7.24 6.06
N ALA A 22 28.05 -7.21 5.02
CA ALA A 22 27.71 -7.72 3.69
C ALA A 22 28.16 -9.17 3.41
N GLN A 23 28.71 -9.88 4.40
CA GLN A 23 29.40 -11.17 4.15
C GLN A 23 28.98 -12.34 5.05
N LEU A 24 27.79 -12.25 5.67
CA LEU A 24 27.18 -13.36 6.43
C LEU A 24 25.81 -13.81 5.88
N ALA A 25 25.44 -13.41 4.66
CA ALA A 25 24.20 -13.83 4.00
C ALA A 25 24.34 -15.11 3.14
N SER A 26 25.50 -15.77 3.14
CA SER A 26 25.80 -16.91 2.26
C SER A 26 25.35 -18.29 2.79
N GLY A 27 24.41 -18.33 3.73
CA GLY A 27 23.83 -19.58 4.25
C GLY A 27 22.38 -19.83 3.80
N ARG A 28 21.85 -19.06 2.85
CA ARG A 28 20.55 -19.38 2.23
C ARG A 28 20.82 -20.51 1.24
N LEU A 29 20.60 -21.74 1.68
CA LEU A 29 20.36 -22.86 0.76
C LEU A 29 19.25 -22.38 -0.17
N GLU A 30 19.62 -22.08 -1.41
CA GLU A 30 18.68 -21.91 -2.50
C GLU A 30 17.82 -23.16 -2.51
N SER A 31 16.57 -23.02 -2.07
CA SER A 31 15.49 -23.93 -2.42
C SER A 31 15.35 -23.82 -3.93
N SER A 32 16.16 -24.60 -4.64
CA SER A 32 16.11 -24.76 -6.08
C SER A 32 14.83 -25.52 -6.41
N THR A 33 13.71 -24.82 -6.38
CA THR A 33 12.48 -25.27 -7.03
C THR A 33 12.82 -25.50 -8.50
N LEU A 34 12.73 -26.77 -8.88
CA LEU A 34 12.98 -27.32 -10.21
C LEU A 34 12.50 -26.42 -11.35
N ALA A 35 13.46 -26.15 -12.24
CA ALA A 35 13.36 -25.40 -13.47
C ALA A 35 12.63 -26.15 -14.61
N GLU A 36 11.48 -26.78 -14.37
CA GLU A 36 10.78 -27.54 -15.43
C GLU A 36 9.31 -27.14 -15.70
N ASN A 37 8.85 -26.01 -15.13
CA ASN A 37 7.59 -25.37 -15.54
C ASN A 37 7.68 -23.84 -15.45
N ASN A 38 8.69 -23.26 -16.13
CA ASN A 38 9.00 -21.82 -16.17
C ASN A 38 7.96 -20.97 -16.95
N GLN A 39 6.67 -21.12 -16.65
CA GLN A 39 5.70 -20.12 -17.04
C GLN A 39 5.43 -19.22 -15.83
N PRO A 40 5.55 -17.88 -15.97
CA PRO A 40 5.32 -16.98 -14.87
C PRO A 40 3.88 -17.15 -14.36
N LEU A 41 3.75 -17.29 -13.03
CA LEU A 41 2.46 -17.49 -12.34
C LEU A 41 1.47 -16.36 -12.68
N TYR A 42 2.01 -15.15 -12.89
CA TYR A 42 1.27 -13.95 -13.25
C TYR A 42 1.62 -13.49 -14.66
N TYR A 43 0.64 -12.96 -15.39
CA TYR A 43 0.86 -12.36 -16.70
C TYR A 43 -0.13 -11.22 -16.98
N TRP A 44 0.27 -10.27 -17.81
CA TRP A 44 -0.59 -9.18 -18.26
C TRP A 44 -1.32 -9.56 -19.56
N ARG A 45 -2.61 -9.27 -19.61
CA ARG A 45 -3.41 -9.25 -20.84
C ARG A 45 -3.68 -7.81 -21.21
N LEU A 46 -3.42 -7.47 -22.48
CA LEU A 46 -3.70 -6.16 -23.03
C LEU A 46 -5.00 -6.19 -23.83
N THR A 47 -5.91 -5.30 -23.48
CA THR A 47 -7.16 -5.04 -24.22
C THR A 47 -7.12 -3.59 -24.71
N PRO A 48 -7.13 -3.32 -26.03
CA PRO A 48 -7.11 -1.95 -26.54
C PRO A 48 -8.39 -1.21 -26.16
N VAL A 49 -8.25 0.04 -25.74
CA VAL A 49 -9.37 0.94 -25.42
C VAL A 49 -9.33 2.06 -26.45
N ALA A 50 -10.02 1.84 -27.56
CA ALA A 50 -9.84 2.58 -28.81
C ALA A 50 -8.35 2.63 -29.22
N ASN A 51 -7.93 3.71 -29.89
CA ASN A 51 -6.56 3.87 -30.41
C ASN A 51 -5.65 4.67 -29.47
N THR A 52 -6.10 5.06 -28.28
CA THR A 52 -5.36 6.03 -27.43
C THR A 52 -5.19 5.60 -25.98
N ALA A 53 -5.61 4.38 -25.65
CA ALA A 53 -5.49 3.82 -24.31
C ALA A 53 -5.51 2.30 -24.36
N GLN A 54 -5.03 1.69 -23.29
CA GLN A 54 -4.86 0.26 -23.15
C GLN A 54 -5.32 -0.16 -21.75
N LEU A 55 -6.15 -1.19 -21.67
CA LEU A 55 -6.56 -1.84 -20.44
C LEU A 55 -5.66 -3.05 -20.23
N LEU A 56 -4.82 -2.98 -19.19
CA LEU A 56 -3.91 -4.05 -18.78
C LEU A 56 -4.55 -4.78 -17.60
N THR A 57 -4.92 -6.05 -17.80
CA THR A 57 -5.44 -6.91 -16.73
C THR A 57 -4.38 -7.92 -16.30
N LEU A 58 -4.05 -7.95 -15.02
CA LEU A 58 -3.18 -8.94 -14.40
C LEU A 58 -3.97 -10.22 -14.15
N PHE A 59 -3.51 -11.32 -14.73
CA PHE A 59 -4.06 -12.65 -14.54
C PHE A 59 -3.10 -13.51 -13.71
N SER A 60 -3.67 -14.34 -12.84
CA SER A 60 -2.99 -15.49 -12.26
C SER A 60 -3.41 -16.76 -13.00
N ARG A 61 -2.44 -17.59 -13.36
CA ARG A 61 -2.69 -18.88 -14.00
C ARG A 61 -3.24 -19.86 -12.96
N SER A 62 -4.51 -20.25 -13.11
CA SER A 62 -5.13 -21.24 -12.23
C SER A 62 -5.14 -22.60 -12.91
N GLN A 63 -4.51 -23.60 -12.28
CA GLN A 63 -4.66 -25.01 -12.65
C GLN A 63 -5.62 -25.77 -11.71
N GLN A 64 -6.39 -25.06 -10.87
CA GLN A 64 -7.25 -25.72 -9.89
C GLN A 64 -8.37 -26.54 -10.57
N PRO A 65 -8.54 -27.82 -10.20
CA PRO A 65 -9.64 -28.63 -10.71
C PRO A 65 -10.99 -28.05 -10.22
N GLY A 66 -11.79 -27.54 -11.16
CA GLY A 66 -13.12 -26.95 -10.90
C GLY A 66 -13.23 -25.44 -11.13
N LEU A 67 -12.10 -24.71 -11.18
CA LEU A 67 -12.07 -23.30 -11.58
C LEU A 67 -11.51 -23.22 -13.01
N ALA A 68 -12.39 -23.28 -14.00
CA ALA A 68 -11.98 -23.20 -15.40
C ALA A 68 -11.45 -21.79 -15.72
N GLY A 69 -10.17 -21.72 -16.13
CA GLY A 69 -9.55 -20.53 -16.71
C GLY A 69 -8.83 -19.61 -15.72
N ASP A 70 -7.95 -18.79 -16.30
CA ASP A 70 -7.14 -17.80 -15.57
C ASP A 70 -8.01 -16.84 -14.75
N VAL A 71 -7.46 -16.37 -13.64
CA VAL A 71 -8.17 -15.52 -12.67
C VAL A 71 -7.68 -14.09 -12.84
N PRO A 72 -8.56 -13.14 -13.24
CA PRO A 72 -8.20 -11.74 -13.32
C PRO A 72 -8.18 -11.14 -11.90
N LEU A 73 -7.12 -10.42 -11.56
CA LEU A 73 -6.90 -9.91 -10.20
C LEU A 73 -7.03 -8.39 -10.13
N VAL A 74 -6.28 -7.69 -10.99
CA VAL A 74 -6.19 -6.23 -11.03
C VAL A 74 -6.25 -5.78 -12.48
N ALA A 75 -7.07 -4.78 -12.79
CA ALA A 75 -7.05 -4.12 -14.08
C ALA A 75 -6.56 -2.68 -13.95
N VAL A 76 -5.79 -2.23 -14.93
CA VAL A 76 -5.13 -0.94 -14.96
C VAL A 76 -5.37 -0.29 -16.32
N LEU A 77 -5.91 0.92 -16.35
CA LEU A 77 -6.05 1.69 -17.59
C LEU A 77 -4.82 2.59 -17.77
N ARG A 78 -4.03 2.29 -18.80
CA ARG A 78 -2.94 3.14 -19.28
C ARG A 78 -3.45 4.01 -20.43
N ASP A 79 -3.27 5.32 -20.28
CA ASP A 79 -3.53 6.30 -21.32
C ASP A 79 -2.23 6.57 -22.09
N THR A 80 -2.20 6.19 -23.36
CA THR A 80 -1.02 6.31 -24.23
C THR A 80 -1.12 7.47 -25.22
N LEU A 81 -2.22 8.23 -25.18
CA LEU A 81 -2.57 9.27 -26.16
C LEU A 81 -2.63 8.83 -27.63
N GLY A 82 -2.33 7.56 -27.92
CA GLY A 82 -2.32 6.94 -29.24
C GLY A 82 -1.01 7.09 -30.01
N ASP A 83 0.08 7.44 -29.32
CA ASP A 83 1.42 7.45 -29.89
C ASP A 83 2.29 6.33 -29.31
N ALA A 84 3.54 6.27 -29.77
CA ALA A 84 4.53 5.26 -29.36
C ALA A 84 5.51 5.82 -28.33
N ASN A 85 5.24 6.97 -27.70
CA ASN A 85 6.15 7.62 -26.77
C ASN A 85 5.82 7.25 -25.31
N PRO A 86 6.58 6.34 -24.67
CA PRO A 86 6.30 5.92 -23.30
C PRO A 86 6.47 7.05 -22.26
N GLU A 87 7.05 8.20 -22.63
CA GLU A 87 7.25 9.33 -21.72
C GLU A 87 5.95 10.08 -21.39
N ASN A 88 4.89 9.95 -22.20
CA ASN A 88 3.57 10.56 -21.95
C ASN A 88 2.54 9.55 -21.42
N ASP A 89 2.89 8.27 -21.38
CA ASP A 89 2.04 7.18 -20.91
C ASP A 89 1.73 7.36 -19.43
N ARG A 90 0.44 7.41 -19.08
CA ARG A 90 0.01 7.51 -17.69
C ARG A 90 -0.95 6.42 -17.30
N VAL A 91 -0.71 5.83 -16.14
CA VAL A 91 -1.71 4.99 -15.49
C VAL A 91 -2.77 5.91 -14.87
N VAL A 92 -4.02 5.75 -15.28
CA VAL A 92 -5.13 6.63 -14.88
C VAL A 92 -6.03 5.98 -13.85
N TYR A 93 -6.46 4.76 -14.11
CA TYR A 93 -7.44 4.06 -13.27
C TYR A 93 -6.95 2.68 -12.90
N VAL A 94 -7.25 2.27 -11.66
CA VAL A 94 -6.98 0.93 -11.15
C VAL A 94 -8.30 0.35 -10.64
N TRP A 95 -8.61 -0.88 -11.06
CA TRP A 95 -9.72 -1.69 -10.57
C TRP A 95 -9.15 -2.90 -9.83
N LEU A 96 -9.66 -3.11 -8.62
CA LEU A 96 -9.43 -4.34 -7.87
C LEU A 96 -10.58 -5.28 -8.21
N LEU A 97 -10.33 -6.31 -9.02
CA LEU A 97 -11.40 -7.14 -9.56
C LEU A 97 -11.98 -8.08 -8.49
N THR A 98 -11.17 -8.44 -7.50
CA THR A 98 -11.60 -9.19 -6.32
C THR A 98 -12.42 -8.34 -5.33
N TYR A 99 -12.32 -7.01 -5.38
CA TYR A 99 -13.08 -6.11 -4.51
C TYR A 99 -14.56 -6.11 -4.88
N SER A 100 -15.42 -6.53 -3.94
CA SER A 100 -16.86 -6.61 -4.17
C SER A 100 -17.63 -5.46 -3.56
N HIS A 101 -18.60 -4.92 -4.31
CA HIS A 101 -19.51 -3.95 -3.72
C HIS A 101 -20.49 -4.65 -2.76
N LEU A 102 -20.62 -4.05 -1.58
CA LEU A 102 -21.47 -4.56 -0.51
C LEU A 102 -22.94 -4.59 -0.94
N ASN A 103 -23.58 -5.74 -0.71
CA ASN A 103 -25.03 -5.86 -0.82
C ASN A 103 -25.74 -5.11 0.34
N ILE A 104 -27.04 -4.86 0.22
CA ILE A 104 -27.79 -4.07 1.22
C ILE A 104 -27.71 -4.71 2.62
N GLY A 105 -27.79 -6.04 2.70
CA GLY A 105 -27.71 -6.76 3.98
C GLY A 105 -26.35 -6.59 4.66
N GLN A 106 -25.26 -6.73 3.91
CA GLN A 106 -23.89 -6.48 4.37
C GLN A 106 -23.73 -5.05 4.86
N ARG A 107 -24.28 -4.05 4.15
CA ARG A 107 -24.23 -2.64 4.56
C ARG A 107 -24.97 -2.36 5.87
N ILE A 108 -26.10 -3.05 6.11
CA ILE A 108 -26.88 -2.88 7.34
C ILE A 108 -26.14 -3.55 8.50
N LEU A 109 -25.67 -4.78 8.32
CA LEU A 109 -25.05 -5.56 9.39
C LEU A 109 -23.65 -5.06 9.74
N SER A 110 -22.93 -4.46 8.79
CA SER A 110 -21.69 -3.77 9.09
C SER A 110 -21.87 -2.52 9.95
N ALA A 111 -23.08 -1.98 10.04
CA ALA A 111 -23.42 -0.90 10.94
C ALA A 111 -23.85 -1.38 12.34
N VAL A 112 -23.92 -2.68 12.61
CA VAL A 112 -24.26 -3.20 13.94
C VAL A 112 -22.99 -3.32 14.78
N PRO A 113 -22.86 -2.57 15.89
CA PRO A 113 -21.71 -2.70 16.79
C PRO A 113 -21.62 -4.12 17.36
N PHE A 114 -20.41 -4.59 17.60
CA PHE A 114 -20.08 -5.92 18.14
C PHE A 114 -20.50 -7.11 17.27
N PHE A 115 -20.90 -6.85 16.02
CA PHE A 115 -21.30 -7.90 15.09
C PHE A 115 -20.08 -8.41 14.30
N TYR A 116 -19.48 -9.50 14.81
CA TYR A 116 -18.23 -10.08 14.26
C TYR A 116 -18.44 -11.40 13.51
N TRP A 117 -19.42 -11.39 12.62
CA TRP A 117 -19.77 -12.55 11.80
C TRP A 117 -19.85 -12.13 10.35
N ARG A 118 -19.19 -12.88 9.48
CA ARG A 118 -19.37 -12.75 8.03
C ARG A 118 -20.84 -12.99 7.66
N VAL A 119 -21.41 -12.13 6.82
CA VAL A 119 -22.80 -12.29 6.35
C VAL A 119 -22.87 -12.35 4.85
N GLY A 120 -23.42 -13.46 4.36
CA GLY A 120 -23.67 -13.67 2.95
C GLY A 120 -22.41 -14.05 2.17
N LYS A 121 -22.59 -14.23 0.86
CA LYS A 121 -21.51 -14.57 -0.08
C LYS A 121 -20.90 -13.34 -0.76
N GLY A 122 -21.47 -12.15 -0.57
CA GLY A 122 -21.17 -10.93 -1.35
C GLY A 122 -22.26 -10.61 -2.37
N SER A 123 -21.99 -9.71 -3.32
CA SER A 123 -22.86 -9.50 -4.49
C SER A 123 -22.61 -10.62 -5.52
N GLU A 124 -23.66 -11.31 -5.96
CA GLU A 124 -23.58 -12.38 -6.96
C GLU A 124 -23.53 -11.82 -8.40
N THR A 125 -24.01 -10.59 -8.61
CA THR A 125 -24.11 -9.99 -9.94
C THR A 125 -23.13 -8.83 -10.10
N ALA A 126 -22.25 -8.91 -11.11
CA ALA A 126 -21.48 -7.76 -11.56
C ALA A 126 -22.46 -6.69 -12.05
N SER A 127 -22.44 -5.52 -11.40
CA SER A 127 -23.36 -4.43 -11.70
C SER A 127 -22.67 -3.30 -12.46
N ALA A 128 -23.43 -2.37 -13.03
CA ALA A 128 -22.86 -1.15 -13.61
C ALA A 128 -21.97 -0.37 -12.62
N ARG A 129 -22.21 -0.50 -11.30
CA ARG A 129 -21.39 0.14 -10.26
C ARG A 129 -20.01 -0.49 -10.14
N ASP A 130 -19.86 -1.78 -10.44
CA ASP A 130 -18.61 -2.55 -10.37
C ASP A 130 -17.58 -2.11 -11.42
N THR A 131 -17.96 -1.17 -12.30
CA THR A 131 -17.06 -0.57 -13.29
C THR A 131 -16.50 0.77 -12.87
N HIS A 132 -16.87 1.29 -11.70
CA HIS A 132 -16.19 2.45 -11.15
C HIS A 132 -14.76 2.05 -10.77
N PRO A 133 -13.75 2.84 -11.16
CA PRO A 133 -12.38 2.56 -10.79
C PRO A 133 -12.29 2.58 -9.28
N PHE A 134 -11.59 1.59 -8.74
CA PHE A 134 -11.32 1.56 -7.31
C PHE A 134 -10.47 2.77 -6.94
N PHE A 135 -9.44 3.07 -7.74
CA PHE A 135 -8.52 4.19 -7.53
C PHE A 135 -8.32 5.02 -8.80
N ASP A 136 -8.27 6.34 -8.62
CA ASP A 136 -7.87 7.32 -9.64
C ASP A 136 -6.46 7.83 -9.31
N MET A 137 -5.49 7.45 -10.15
CA MET A 137 -4.08 7.78 -9.98
C MET A 137 -3.78 9.26 -10.20
N THR A 138 -4.63 9.95 -10.96
CA THR A 138 -4.41 11.35 -11.33
C THR A 138 -4.98 12.33 -10.31
N ALA A 139 -5.81 11.84 -9.38
CA ALA A 139 -6.38 12.66 -8.32
C ALA A 139 -6.50 11.88 -6.98
N PRO A 140 -5.36 11.44 -6.42
CA PRO A 140 -5.30 10.61 -5.22
C PRO A 140 -5.88 11.28 -3.95
N GLN A 141 -6.02 12.60 -3.96
CA GLN A 141 -6.55 13.41 -2.85
C GLN A 141 -8.08 13.38 -2.71
N HIS A 142 -8.82 13.01 -3.75
CA HIS A 142 -10.29 13.09 -3.74
C HIS A 142 -10.96 12.25 -2.63
N PRO A 143 -10.57 10.98 -2.41
CA PRO A 143 -11.16 10.17 -1.34
C PRO A 143 -10.96 10.79 0.05
N VAL A 144 -9.74 11.25 0.33
CA VAL A 144 -9.34 11.84 1.63
C VAL A 144 -10.18 13.06 1.98
N LEU A 145 -10.41 13.96 1.01
CA LEU A 145 -11.19 15.18 1.23
C LEU A 145 -12.68 14.88 1.47
N THR A 146 -13.24 13.90 0.75
CA THR A 146 -14.63 13.49 0.95
C THR A 146 -14.85 12.80 2.29
N GLU A 147 -13.87 12.03 2.78
CA GLU A 147 -13.93 11.38 4.09
C GLU A 147 -13.80 12.41 5.23
N ALA A 148 -12.79 13.27 5.18
CA ALA A 148 -12.59 14.32 6.18
C ALA A 148 -13.80 15.27 6.28
N GLY A 149 -14.41 15.63 5.15
CA GLY A 149 -15.63 16.46 5.13
C GLY A 149 -16.83 15.78 5.80
N ARG A 150 -17.02 14.48 5.59
CA ARG A 150 -18.09 13.69 6.24
C ARG A 150 -17.85 13.51 7.74
N ASP A 151 -16.60 13.32 8.16
CA ASP A 151 -16.22 13.21 9.57
C ASP A 151 -16.52 14.50 10.34
N LEU A 152 -16.20 15.65 9.74
CA LEU A 152 -16.42 16.96 10.34
C LEU A 152 -17.92 17.31 10.43
N LEU A 153 -18.70 16.97 9.41
CA LEU A 153 -20.16 17.10 9.42
C LEU A 153 -20.81 16.22 10.51
N GLN A 154 -20.37 14.96 10.63
CA GLN A 154 -20.90 14.07 11.65
C GLN A 154 -20.56 14.55 13.06
N TRP A 155 -19.34 15.07 13.25
CA TRP A 155 -18.86 15.57 14.53
C TRP A 155 -19.59 16.83 15.00
N THR A 156 -19.89 17.77 14.08
CA THR A 156 -20.53 19.05 14.43
C THR A 156 -22.03 18.95 14.68
N THR A 157 -22.72 17.96 14.10
CA THR A 157 -24.20 17.95 14.05
C THR A 157 -24.87 16.94 14.98
N LEU A 158 -24.14 15.96 15.51
CA LEU A 158 -24.72 14.86 16.30
C LEU A 158 -24.37 15.00 17.80
N ASP A 159 -25.29 15.60 18.55
CA ASP A 159 -25.27 15.81 20.01
C ASP A 159 -25.18 14.48 20.81
N PRO A 160 -24.60 14.41 22.03
CA PRO A 160 -24.57 13.27 22.94
C PRO A 160 -25.78 12.32 23.00
N MET A 161 -27.01 12.76 22.71
CA MET A 161 -28.18 11.86 22.64
C MET A 161 -28.19 10.90 21.44
N THR A 162 -27.29 11.06 20.45
CA THR A 162 -27.22 10.20 19.26
C THR A 162 -26.21 9.05 19.39
N MET A 163 -25.89 8.59 20.61
CA MET A 163 -24.93 7.50 20.85
C MET A 163 -25.15 6.27 19.95
N PRO A 164 -26.38 5.75 19.74
CA PRO A 164 -26.60 4.60 18.88
C PRO A 164 -26.24 4.86 17.41
N VAL A 165 -26.57 6.05 16.90
CA VAL A 165 -26.27 6.47 15.51
C VAL A 165 -24.76 6.66 15.33
N ARG A 166 -24.08 7.20 16.35
CA ARG A 166 -22.62 7.36 16.34
C ARG A 166 -21.91 6.00 16.40
N ALA A 167 -22.36 5.09 17.25
CA ALA A 167 -21.79 3.76 17.35
C ALA A 167 -21.98 2.96 16.05
N SER A 168 -23.18 3.00 15.45
CA SER A 168 -23.46 2.26 14.22
C SER A 168 -22.72 2.80 13.00
N SER A 169 -22.69 4.12 12.83
CA SER A 169 -21.90 4.76 11.76
C SER A 169 -20.40 4.54 11.92
N ARG A 170 -19.86 4.52 13.15
CA ARG A 170 -18.46 4.18 13.41
C ARG A 170 -18.17 2.71 13.12
N ALA A 171 -19.01 1.78 13.59
CA ALA A 171 -18.89 0.36 13.26
C ALA A 171 -18.90 0.14 11.74
N TYR A 172 -19.83 0.79 11.03
CA TYR A 172 -19.90 0.74 9.57
C TYR A 172 -18.60 1.22 8.92
N ARG A 173 -18.05 2.36 9.36
CA ARG A 173 -16.81 2.92 8.82
C ARG A 173 -15.60 2.05 9.13
N THR A 174 -15.45 1.58 10.37
CA THR A 174 -14.35 0.69 10.75
C THR A 174 -14.41 -0.60 9.93
N ASN A 175 -15.58 -1.21 9.79
CA ASN A 175 -15.76 -2.38 8.93
C ASN A 175 -15.47 -2.08 7.45
N GLN A 176 -15.85 -0.90 6.94
CA GLN A 176 -15.56 -0.49 5.58
C GLN A 176 -14.07 -0.27 5.34
N LEU A 177 -13.38 0.42 6.26
CA LEU A 177 -11.94 0.66 6.19
C LEU A 177 -11.15 -0.63 6.30
N ASP A 178 -11.54 -1.52 7.21
CA ASP A 178 -10.92 -2.85 7.34
C ASP A 178 -11.12 -3.68 6.06
N TYR A 179 -12.33 -3.65 5.47
CA TYR A 179 -12.63 -4.34 4.20
C TYR A 179 -11.80 -3.76 3.05
N GLU A 180 -11.73 -2.44 2.93
CA GLU A 180 -10.92 -1.77 1.91
C GLU A 180 -9.43 -2.06 2.07
N ARG A 181 -8.91 -2.00 3.31
CA ARG A 181 -7.52 -2.29 3.63
C ARG A 181 -7.15 -3.72 3.27
N LEU A 182 -8.02 -4.67 3.57
CA LEU A 182 -7.85 -6.07 3.21
C LEU A 182 -7.60 -6.20 1.70
N HIS A 183 -8.51 -5.66 0.87
CA HIS A 183 -8.38 -5.75 -0.59
C HIS A 183 -7.19 -4.96 -1.16
N LEU A 184 -6.80 -3.86 -0.51
CA LEU A 184 -5.55 -3.15 -0.82
C LEU A 184 -4.31 -4.03 -0.58
N GLY A 185 -4.28 -4.78 0.53
CA GLY A 185 -3.20 -5.72 0.84
C GLY A 185 -3.08 -6.82 -0.22
N GLU A 186 -4.21 -7.45 -0.57
CA GLU A 186 -4.26 -8.47 -1.61
C GLU A 186 -3.74 -7.94 -2.96
N ALA A 187 -4.23 -6.76 -3.38
CA ALA A 187 -3.83 -6.14 -4.64
C ALA A 187 -2.33 -5.80 -4.70
N ILE A 188 -1.77 -5.27 -3.61
CA ILE A 188 -0.34 -4.95 -3.52
C ILE A 188 0.50 -6.22 -3.62
N SER A 189 0.09 -7.29 -2.94
CA SER A 189 0.76 -8.59 -3.03
C SER A 189 0.82 -9.09 -4.48
N TYR A 190 -0.30 -9.06 -5.21
CA TYR A 190 -0.35 -9.47 -6.62
C TYR A 190 0.52 -8.61 -7.52
N LEU A 191 0.51 -7.29 -7.31
CA LEU A 191 1.27 -6.36 -8.14
C LEU A 191 2.78 -6.46 -7.91
N ARG A 192 3.24 -6.83 -6.70
CA ARG A 192 4.67 -7.04 -6.43
C ARG A 192 5.24 -8.25 -7.17
N GLU A 193 4.41 -9.27 -7.39
CA GLU A 193 4.74 -10.48 -8.15
C GLU A 193 4.44 -10.35 -9.67
N ALA A 194 3.86 -9.22 -10.09
CA ALA A 194 3.50 -9.01 -11.48
C ALA A 194 4.75 -8.84 -12.36
N PRO A 195 4.78 -9.43 -13.56
CA PRO A 195 5.86 -9.19 -14.50
C PRO A 195 5.85 -7.72 -14.94
N PHE A 196 7.03 -7.13 -15.12
CA PHE A 196 7.22 -5.80 -15.69
C PHE A 196 8.05 -5.89 -16.96
N GLY A 197 7.92 -4.91 -17.86
CA GLY A 197 8.71 -4.85 -19.07
C GLY A 197 8.65 -3.47 -19.72
N ASP A 198 9.62 -3.19 -20.60
CA ASP A 198 9.71 -1.90 -21.29
C ASP A 198 8.82 -1.82 -22.54
N GLY A 199 8.10 -2.90 -22.86
CA GLY A 199 7.19 -2.98 -24.00
C GLY A 199 5.72 -2.70 -23.65
N GLU A 200 4.88 -2.59 -24.68
CA GLU A 200 3.45 -2.30 -24.51
C GLU A 200 2.67 -3.40 -23.77
N SER A 201 3.15 -4.65 -23.77
CA SER A 201 2.40 -5.78 -23.21
C SER A 201 2.34 -5.82 -21.67
N ALA A 202 3.12 -4.99 -20.97
CA ALA A 202 3.17 -4.96 -19.52
C ALA A 202 3.30 -3.51 -19.01
N LEU A 203 3.14 -3.33 -17.70
CA LEU A 203 3.52 -2.08 -17.04
C LEU A 203 5.05 -1.99 -16.99
N THR A 204 5.57 -0.78 -17.17
CA THR A 204 6.98 -0.51 -16.89
C THR A 204 7.23 -0.62 -15.39
N ARG A 205 8.49 -0.80 -14.98
CA ARG A 205 8.86 -0.87 -13.57
C ARG A 205 8.38 0.36 -12.79
N THR A 206 8.57 1.55 -13.36
CA THR A 206 8.16 2.82 -12.75
C THR A 206 6.64 2.96 -12.62
N GLN A 207 5.88 2.51 -13.64
CA GLN A 207 4.42 2.51 -13.58
C GLN A 207 3.92 1.55 -12.50
N LEU A 208 4.48 0.34 -12.43
CA LEU A 208 4.11 -0.66 -11.43
C LEU A 208 4.41 -0.18 -10.00
N ASP A 209 5.63 0.33 -9.77
CA ASP A 209 6.03 0.85 -8.47
C ASP A 209 5.18 2.07 -8.05
N SER A 210 4.81 2.94 -9.00
CA SER A 210 3.89 4.06 -8.74
C SER A 210 2.50 3.58 -8.32
N VAL A 211 1.94 2.58 -9.00
CA VAL A 211 0.65 1.98 -8.62
C VAL A 211 0.74 1.37 -7.22
N ILE A 212 1.76 0.55 -6.95
CA ILE A 212 1.97 -0.08 -5.63
C ILE A 212 2.07 0.99 -4.54
N ALA A 213 2.93 1.99 -4.74
CA ALA A 213 3.13 3.04 -3.76
C ALA A 213 1.88 3.89 -3.52
N ARG A 214 1.06 4.14 -4.55
CA ARG A 214 -0.24 4.82 -4.38
C ARG A 214 -1.24 3.97 -3.60
N LEU A 215 -1.28 2.66 -3.82
CA LEU A 215 -2.11 1.75 -3.03
C LEU A 215 -1.64 1.68 -1.57
N GLU A 216 -0.33 1.63 -1.32
CA GLU A 216 0.25 1.71 0.04
C GLU A 216 -0.08 3.03 0.74
N LEU A 217 0.01 4.15 0.01
CA LEU A 217 -0.36 5.46 0.53
C LEU A 217 -1.86 5.54 0.85
N ARG A 218 -2.72 4.87 0.08
CA ARG A 218 -4.16 4.81 0.38
C ARG A 218 -4.47 4.11 1.70
N LYS A 219 -3.62 3.19 2.17
CA LYS A 219 -3.72 2.61 3.51
C LYS A 219 -3.44 3.60 4.65
N ARG A 220 -2.94 4.81 4.34
CA ARG A 220 -2.58 5.86 5.30
C ARG A 220 -3.53 7.05 5.18
N LEU A 221 -4.00 7.58 6.33
CA LEU A 221 -5.00 8.66 6.41
C LEU A 221 -4.69 9.92 5.57
N LEU A 222 -3.40 10.23 5.33
CA LEU A 222 -2.96 11.39 4.56
C LEU A 222 -2.12 11.00 3.33
N GLY A 223 -2.08 9.72 2.96
CA GLY A 223 -1.21 9.27 1.88
C GLY A 223 -1.61 9.83 0.51
N GLY A 224 -2.89 10.15 0.31
CA GLY A 224 -3.38 10.83 -0.90
C GLY A 224 -2.83 12.25 -1.10
N LEU A 225 -2.21 12.86 -0.08
CA LEU A 225 -1.58 14.19 -0.16
C LEU A 225 -0.08 14.12 -0.43
N VAL A 226 0.50 12.90 -0.52
CA VAL A 226 1.92 12.74 -0.81
C VAL A 226 2.17 13.09 -2.28
N GLU A 227 3.07 14.05 -2.47
CA GLU A 227 3.55 14.49 -3.78
C GLU A 227 4.14 13.31 -4.57
N GLU A 228 3.88 13.30 -5.88
CA GLU A 228 4.30 12.22 -6.79
C GLU A 228 5.80 11.93 -6.74
N SER A 229 6.64 12.97 -6.60
CA SER A 229 8.09 12.85 -6.47
C SER A 229 8.55 12.02 -5.25
N ARG A 230 7.71 11.87 -4.24
CA ARG A 230 8.02 11.08 -3.03
C ARG A 230 7.40 9.68 -3.05
N VAL A 231 6.48 9.41 -3.97
CA VAL A 231 5.72 8.17 -4.05
C VAL A 231 6.65 6.98 -4.30
N ALA A 232 7.51 7.06 -5.33
CA ALA A 232 8.45 5.99 -5.67
C ALA A 232 9.37 5.64 -4.49
N ARG A 233 9.93 6.65 -3.82
CA ARG A 233 10.79 6.46 -2.65
C ARG A 233 10.06 5.76 -1.49
N VAL A 234 8.79 6.10 -1.25
CA VAL A 234 7.99 5.44 -0.20
C VAL A 234 7.77 3.97 -0.52
N GLY A 235 7.60 3.60 -1.79
CA GLY A 235 7.48 2.21 -2.23
C GLY A 235 8.77 1.41 -1.98
N GLU A 236 9.92 1.96 -2.39
CA GLU A 236 11.23 1.33 -2.17
C GLU A 236 11.55 1.17 -0.68
N GLU A 237 11.38 2.24 0.12
CA GLU A 237 11.60 2.21 1.57
C GLU A 237 10.72 1.15 2.25
N ALA A 238 9.46 1.01 1.81
CA ALA A 238 8.55 0.00 2.32
C ALA A 238 9.00 -1.43 1.98
N GLY A 239 9.48 -1.66 0.76
CA GLY A 239 10.00 -2.97 0.34
C GLY A 239 11.23 -3.41 1.16
N PHE A 240 12.21 -2.51 1.34
CA PHE A 240 13.39 -2.81 2.17
C PHE A 240 13.04 -3.08 3.63
N GLU A 241 12.13 -2.30 4.20
CA GLU A 241 11.70 -2.48 5.58
C GLU A 241 11.00 -3.84 5.77
N GLN A 242 10.17 -4.25 4.81
CA GLN A 242 9.49 -5.54 4.84
C GLN A 242 10.46 -6.72 4.78
N GLU A 243 11.48 -6.67 3.91
CA GLU A 243 12.48 -7.73 3.84
C GLU A 243 13.32 -7.82 5.12
N ARG A 244 13.65 -6.67 5.73
CA ARG A 244 14.32 -6.62 7.03
C ARG A 244 13.47 -7.24 8.14
N ILE A 245 12.18 -6.92 8.18
CA ILE A 245 11.21 -7.50 9.12
C ILE A 245 11.14 -9.02 8.93
N ARG A 246 11.01 -9.48 7.68
CA ARG A 246 10.93 -10.89 7.31
C ARG A 246 12.17 -11.66 7.76
N SER A 247 13.35 -11.17 7.41
CA SER A 247 14.63 -11.78 7.80
C SER A 247 14.77 -11.92 9.31
N ARG A 248 14.42 -10.86 10.07
CA ARG A 248 14.44 -10.89 11.53
C ARG A 248 13.45 -11.90 12.10
N ASN A 249 12.22 -11.89 11.60
CA ASN A 249 11.15 -12.76 12.10
C ASN A 249 11.39 -14.22 11.76
N TRP A 250 11.95 -14.51 10.59
CA TRP A 250 12.40 -15.84 10.18
C TRP A 250 13.37 -16.42 11.20
N GLU A 251 14.43 -15.66 11.50
CA GLU A 251 15.48 -16.11 12.42
C GLU A 251 14.96 -16.28 13.84
N LEU A 252 14.10 -15.36 14.28
CA LEU A 252 13.48 -15.42 15.60
C LEU A 252 12.54 -16.62 15.73
N LEU A 253 11.76 -16.95 14.70
CA LEU A 253 10.86 -18.10 14.71
C LEU A 253 11.64 -19.42 14.68
N ARG A 254 12.69 -19.50 13.84
CA ARG A 254 13.60 -20.64 13.78
C ARG A 254 14.28 -20.91 15.12
N GLN A 255 14.88 -19.89 15.74
CA GLN A 255 15.52 -20.03 17.06
C GLN A 255 14.51 -20.44 18.15
N CYS A 256 13.28 -19.91 18.10
CA CYS A 256 12.24 -20.33 19.03
C CYS A 256 11.84 -21.79 18.83
N ALA A 257 11.73 -22.25 17.59
CA ALA A 257 11.44 -23.65 17.27
C ALA A 257 12.55 -24.58 17.80
N GLU A 258 13.81 -24.27 17.48
CA GLU A 258 14.97 -25.05 17.94
C GLU A 258 15.07 -25.13 19.46
N ARG A 259 14.92 -23.99 20.14
CA ARG A 259 14.96 -23.93 21.62
C ARG A 259 13.83 -24.70 22.28
N SER A 260 12.72 -24.90 21.59
CA SER A 260 11.54 -25.57 22.11
C SER A 260 11.38 -27.02 21.65
N GLY A 261 12.26 -27.50 20.77
CA GLY A 261 12.17 -28.83 20.16
C GLY A 261 11.08 -28.96 19.09
N LEU A 262 10.60 -27.83 18.56
CA LEU A 262 9.68 -27.79 17.42
C LEU A 262 10.48 -27.72 16.12
N LEU A 263 9.87 -28.13 15.00
CA LEU A 263 10.47 -27.95 13.68
C LEU A 263 9.88 -26.75 12.97
N PHE A 264 10.74 -25.99 12.32
CA PHE A 264 10.40 -24.81 11.54
C PHE A 264 10.49 -25.15 10.05
N GLU A 265 9.39 -25.01 9.31
CA GLU A 265 9.35 -25.17 7.86
C GLU A 265 8.89 -23.85 7.22
N PRO A 266 9.72 -23.18 6.41
CA PRO A 266 9.24 -22.07 5.59
C PRO A 266 8.28 -22.59 4.53
N ILE A 267 7.27 -21.79 4.18
CA ILE A 267 6.26 -22.20 3.20
C ILE A 267 6.17 -21.13 2.14
N ASP A 268 6.25 -21.62 0.90
CA ASP A 268 6.06 -20.81 -0.28
C ASP A 268 4.60 -20.93 -0.69
N LEU A 269 3.91 -19.78 -0.78
CA LEU A 269 2.50 -19.71 -1.13
C LEU A 269 2.31 -18.73 -2.27
N GLY A 270 1.61 -19.15 -3.33
CA GLY A 270 1.20 -18.23 -4.40
C GLY A 270 2.36 -17.52 -5.11
N GLY A 271 3.53 -18.18 -5.17
CA GLY A 271 4.76 -17.65 -5.78
C GLY A 271 5.64 -16.83 -4.82
N THR A 272 5.16 -16.50 -3.63
CA THR A 272 5.95 -15.79 -2.61
C THR A 272 6.85 -16.76 -1.86
N THR A 273 8.12 -16.39 -1.64
CA THR A 273 9.08 -17.24 -0.90
C THR A 273 9.39 -16.67 0.48
N GLY A 274 9.33 -17.53 1.50
CA GLY A 274 9.74 -17.17 2.86
C GLY A 274 8.90 -16.10 3.56
N GLU A 275 7.67 -15.84 3.12
CA GLU A 275 6.73 -14.93 3.81
C GLU A 275 6.01 -15.60 4.97
N TYR A 276 5.87 -16.92 4.90
CA TYR A 276 5.12 -17.73 5.85
C TYR A 276 5.96 -18.90 6.33
N ALA A 277 5.60 -19.43 7.50
CA ALA A 277 6.20 -20.62 8.05
C ALA A 277 5.19 -21.43 8.88
N ILE A 278 5.33 -22.75 8.89
CA ILE A 278 4.65 -23.63 9.83
C ILE A 278 5.62 -24.06 10.92
N LEU A 279 5.11 -24.09 12.15
CA LEU A 279 5.73 -24.85 13.23
C LEU A 279 5.10 -26.23 13.33
N TRP A 280 5.94 -27.25 13.38
CA TRP A 280 5.53 -28.64 13.50
C TRP A 280 5.87 -29.20 14.88
N TYR A 281 4.98 -30.05 15.37
CA TYR A 281 5.17 -30.88 16.56
C TYR A 281 5.57 -32.30 16.16
N PRO A 282 6.75 -32.79 16.58
CA PRO A 282 7.15 -34.17 16.34
C PRO A 282 6.45 -35.13 17.32
N LEU A 283 5.70 -36.11 16.80
CA LEU A 283 4.92 -37.04 17.64
C LEU A 283 5.79 -37.92 18.54
N HIS A 284 7.00 -38.25 18.09
CA HIS A 284 7.97 -39.08 18.82
C HIS A 284 9.17 -38.27 19.32
N GLY A 285 9.10 -36.94 19.27
CA GLY A 285 10.15 -36.07 19.77
C GLY A 285 10.15 -35.95 21.29
N SER A 286 11.31 -35.60 21.85
CA SER A 286 11.41 -35.18 23.24
C SER A 286 11.41 -33.66 23.32
N ALA A 287 10.82 -33.11 24.39
CA ALA A 287 10.93 -31.71 24.72
C ALA A 287 12.41 -31.29 24.87
N ALA A 288 12.66 -29.99 24.69
CA ALA A 288 13.96 -29.35 24.87
C ALA A 288 14.63 -29.73 26.22
N PRO A 289 15.98 -29.69 26.30
CA PRO A 289 16.73 -30.13 27.48
C PRO A 289 16.23 -29.49 28.79
N ALA A 290 16.11 -30.33 29.82
CA ALA A 290 15.58 -29.98 31.12
C ALA A 290 16.36 -28.82 31.77
N GLY A 291 15.64 -27.81 32.29
CA GLY A 291 16.21 -26.71 33.08
C GLY A 291 16.02 -25.30 32.51
N THR A 292 15.54 -25.15 31.28
CA THR A 292 15.29 -23.83 30.67
C THR A 292 13.82 -23.45 30.74
N SER A 293 13.48 -22.29 31.31
CA SER A 293 12.10 -21.80 31.29
C SER A 293 11.72 -21.36 29.86
N LEU A 294 10.77 -22.09 29.26
CA LEU A 294 10.26 -21.80 27.92
C LEU A 294 9.05 -20.84 27.91
N GLY A 295 8.58 -20.40 29.09
CA GLY A 295 7.43 -19.49 29.21
C GLY A 295 7.51 -18.24 28.32
N PRO A 296 8.64 -17.52 28.25
CA PRO A 296 8.80 -16.38 27.35
C PRO A 296 8.72 -16.75 25.85
N VAL A 297 9.19 -17.95 25.47
CA VAL A 297 9.13 -18.45 24.09
C VAL A 297 7.67 -18.69 23.69
N TRP A 298 6.90 -19.35 24.57
CA TRP A 298 5.47 -19.61 24.35
C TRP A 298 4.65 -18.34 24.22
N LYS A 299 4.96 -17.32 25.02
CA LYS A 299 4.33 -16.01 24.90
C LYS A 299 4.65 -15.34 23.57
N LEU A 300 5.90 -15.45 23.09
CA LEU A 300 6.34 -14.89 21.83
C LEU A 300 5.71 -15.59 20.62
N LEU A 301 5.58 -16.92 20.69
CA LEU A 301 4.91 -17.73 19.68
C LEU A 301 3.38 -17.60 19.76
N ASN A 302 2.86 -16.95 20.80
CA ASN A 302 1.43 -16.81 21.07
C ASN A 302 0.70 -18.18 21.09
N ILE A 303 1.36 -19.22 21.61
CA ILE A 303 0.80 -20.56 21.74
C ILE A 303 0.98 -21.07 23.18
N HIS A 304 0.04 -21.88 23.65
CA HIS A 304 0.24 -22.64 24.88
C HIS A 304 1.33 -23.70 24.68
N ASP A 305 1.98 -24.11 25.77
CA ASP A 305 3.02 -25.15 25.75
C ASP A 305 2.49 -26.45 25.12
N PRO A 306 3.03 -26.86 23.95
CA PRO A 306 2.55 -28.06 23.25
C PRO A 306 2.93 -29.35 23.99
N TRP A 307 4.01 -29.37 24.76
CA TRP A 307 4.49 -30.59 25.40
C TRP A 307 3.61 -31.04 26.58
N SER A 308 2.91 -30.09 27.20
CA SER A 308 1.92 -30.35 28.24
C SER A 308 0.50 -30.53 27.71
N ASP A 309 0.26 -30.37 26.40
CA ASP A 309 -1.07 -30.48 25.80
C ASP A 309 -1.46 -31.93 25.50
N ASP A 310 -2.41 -32.46 26.27
CA ASP A 310 -2.95 -33.82 26.08
C ASP A 310 -3.66 -34.01 24.73
N ARG A 311 -4.09 -32.93 24.05
CA ARG A 311 -4.70 -33.00 22.72
C ARG A 311 -3.70 -33.47 21.67
N LEU A 312 -2.42 -33.09 21.81
CA LEU A 312 -1.36 -33.50 20.89
C LEU A 312 -0.96 -34.96 21.12
N LYS A 313 -1.00 -35.44 22.37
CA LYS A 313 -0.80 -36.87 22.70
C LYS A 313 -1.89 -37.77 22.13
N LYS A 314 -3.11 -37.24 21.97
CA LYS A 314 -4.30 -37.93 21.44
C LYS A 314 -4.78 -37.28 20.15
N TRP A 315 -3.84 -36.85 19.30
CA TRP A 315 -4.15 -36.11 18.09
C TRP A 315 -5.07 -36.92 17.17
N LYS A 316 -6.17 -36.29 16.75
CA LYS A 316 -7.17 -36.89 15.85
C LYS A 316 -7.14 -36.28 14.44
N GLY A 317 -6.32 -35.26 14.23
CA GLY A 317 -6.15 -34.62 12.93
C GLY A 317 -5.20 -35.42 12.02
N PRO A 318 -4.87 -34.89 10.85
CA PRO A 318 -3.90 -35.54 9.97
C PRO A 318 -2.51 -35.52 10.59
N VAL A 319 -1.72 -36.51 10.20
CA VAL A 319 -0.30 -36.61 10.51
C VAL A 319 0.43 -36.57 9.18
N TYR A 320 1.46 -35.74 9.12
CA TYR A 320 2.27 -35.54 7.92
C TYR A 320 3.60 -36.24 8.09
N ARG A 321 4.09 -36.85 7.01
CA ARG A 321 5.43 -37.44 6.98
C ARG A 321 6.36 -36.47 6.28
N ARG A 322 7.52 -36.27 6.86
CA ARG A 322 8.59 -35.45 6.31
C ARG A 322 9.91 -36.18 6.44
N ASP A 323 10.75 -35.96 5.43
CA ASP A 323 12.10 -36.47 5.35
C ASP A 323 13.04 -35.41 5.92
N LEU A 324 13.87 -35.79 6.90
CA LEU A 324 14.89 -34.91 7.48
C LEU A 324 16.30 -35.37 7.09
N ASP A 325 17.20 -34.41 6.92
CA ASP A 325 18.65 -34.65 6.80
C ASP A 325 19.29 -34.92 8.18
N GLU A 326 20.60 -35.21 8.18
CA GLU A 326 21.37 -35.45 9.40
C GLU A 326 21.43 -34.23 10.33
N ASN A 327 21.16 -33.03 9.82
CA ASN A 327 21.16 -31.77 10.56
C ASN A 327 19.75 -31.37 11.06
N GLY A 328 18.72 -32.16 10.76
CA GLY A 328 17.33 -31.86 11.11
C GLY A 328 16.64 -30.85 10.20
N ALA A 329 17.19 -30.56 9.02
CA ALA A 329 16.56 -29.76 7.98
C ALA A 329 15.67 -30.63 7.07
N PHE A 330 14.60 -30.02 6.54
CA PHE A 330 13.67 -30.71 5.64
C PHE A 330 14.31 -31.01 4.27
N LEU A 331 14.26 -32.28 3.87
CA LEU A 331 14.69 -32.75 2.55
C LEU A 331 13.53 -32.75 1.56
N HIS A 332 13.85 -32.55 0.28
CA HIS A 332 12.90 -32.72 -0.82
C HIS A 332 12.72 -34.22 -1.13
N GLU A 333 11.52 -34.56 -1.63
CA GLU A 333 11.15 -35.95 -1.94
C GLU A 333 12.19 -36.62 -2.86
N GLY A 334 12.72 -37.78 -2.43
CA GLY A 334 13.59 -38.63 -3.26
C GLY A 334 15.08 -38.61 -2.93
N MET A 335 15.53 -37.92 -1.88
CA MET A 335 16.95 -38.02 -1.43
C MET A 335 17.20 -39.26 -0.57
N THR A 336 18.34 -39.93 -0.80
CA THR A 336 18.66 -41.29 -0.30
C THR A 336 19.09 -41.40 1.17
N SER A 337 19.22 -40.27 1.90
CA SER A 337 19.65 -40.23 3.31
C SER A 337 18.63 -39.53 4.21
N ALA A 338 17.36 -39.91 4.10
CA ALA A 338 16.25 -39.27 4.82
C ALA A 338 15.80 -40.08 6.05
N THR A 339 15.77 -39.43 7.22
CA THR A 339 15.04 -39.97 8.39
C THR A 339 13.58 -39.51 8.30
N GLN A 340 12.65 -40.45 8.15
CA GLN A 340 11.22 -40.14 8.16
C GLN A 340 10.71 -39.87 9.56
N ILE A 341 10.02 -38.74 9.71
CA ILE A 341 9.39 -38.36 10.96
C ILE A 341 7.91 -38.03 10.77
N GLU A 342 7.12 -38.31 11.79
CA GLU A 342 5.69 -38.02 11.83
C GLU A 342 5.42 -36.71 12.58
N LEU A 343 4.75 -35.79 11.88
CA LEU A 343 4.56 -34.41 12.28
C LEU A 343 3.10 -34.01 12.35
N VAL A 344 2.79 -33.21 13.36
CA VAL A 344 1.49 -32.55 13.55
C VAL A 344 1.68 -31.05 13.37
N PRO A 345 0.88 -30.37 12.53
CA PRO A 345 1.01 -28.93 12.38
C PRO A 345 0.52 -28.23 13.66
N LEU A 346 1.31 -27.30 14.20
CA LEU A 346 0.92 -26.53 15.39
C LEU A 346 0.31 -25.19 15.02
N GLY A 347 0.99 -24.44 14.17
CA GLY A 347 0.51 -23.14 13.74
C GLY A 347 1.21 -22.61 12.51
N VAL A 348 0.50 -21.75 11.78
CA VAL A 348 1.02 -21.00 10.63
C VAL A 348 1.31 -19.58 11.08
N TYR A 349 2.48 -19.06 10.68
CA TYR A 349 2.94 -17.72 11.03
C TYR A 349 3.18 -16.86 9.79
N SER A 350 2.85 -15.57 9.88
CA SER A 350 3.35 -14.55 8.95
C SER A 350 4.67 -13.98 9.46
N LEU A 351 5.65 -13.91 8.57
CA LEU A 351 6.96 -13.31 8.82
C LEU A 351 7.00 -11.82 8.44
N ASN A 352 5.97 -11.29 7.76
CA ASN A 352 5.88 -9.88 7.34
C ASN A 352 5.45 -8.93 8.47
N TYR A 353 4.98 -9.43 9.62
CA TYR A 353 4.46 -8.57 10.69
C TYR A 353 5.58 -7.77 11.42
N PRO A 354 5.46 -6.44 11.57
CA PRO A 354 6.60 -5.53 11.83
C PRO A 354 7.36 -5.74 13.14
N ARG A 355 6.82 -6.45 14.12
CA ARG A 355 7.47 -6.63 15.44
C ARG A 355 7.92 -8.07 15.70
N LEU A 356 7.06 -9.05 15.43
CA LEU A 356 7.24 -10.46 15.77
C LEU A 356 6.50 -11.33 14.73
N PRO A 357 6.85 -12.62 14.57
CA PRO A 357 6.06 -13.54 13.77
C PRO A 357 4.60 -13.56 14.26
N LEU A 358 3.66 -13.33 13.36
CA LEU A 358 2.24 -13.29 13.70
C LEU A 358 1.63 -14.67 13.52
N LEU A 359 1.09 -15.25 14.59
CA LEU A 359 0.29 -16.48 14.51
C LEU A 359 -1.00 -16.21 13.72
N LEU A 360 -1.08 -16.78 12.51
CA LEU A 360 -2.26 -16.71 11.65
C LEU A 360 -3.25 -17.83 11.97
N ILE A 361 -2.75 -19.04 12.23
CA ILE A 361 -3.59 -20.22 12.50
C ILE A 361 -3.00 -20.99 13.67
N ASP A 362 -3.86 -21.39 14.61
CA ASP A 362 -3.58 -22.43 15.60
C ASP A 362 -4.40 -23.68 15.24
N PHE A 363 -3.71 -24.79 14.95
CA PHE A 363 -4.38 -26.05 14.58
C PHE A 363 -5.03 -26.74 15.77
N ARG A 364 -4.62 -26.42 17.02
CA ARG A 364 -5.15 -27.04 18.24
C ARG A 364 -6.42 -26.35 18.72
N ASP A 365 -6.60 -25.07 18.39
CA ASP A 365 -7.73 -24.25 18.79
C ASP A 365 -8.15 -23.28 17.66
N ARG A 366 -9.14 -23.72 16.87
CA ARG A 366 -9.72 -22.96 15.76
C ARG A 366 -10.20 -21.56 16.15
N LEU A 367 -10.64 -21.37 17.39
CA LEU A 367 -11.23 -20.12 17.84
C LEU A 367 -10.23 -19.20 18.54
N HIS A 368 -8.98 -19.63 18.72
CA HIS A 368 -7.99 -18.84 19.47
C HIS A 368 -7.72 -17.48 18.81
N VAL A 369 -7.28 -17.49 17.55
CA VAL A 369 -6.97 -16.26 16.80
C VAL A 369 -8.23 -15.41 16.60
N ARG A 370 -9.37 -16.05 16.31
CA ARG A 370 -10.67 -15.36 16.16
C ARG A 370 -11.11 -14.63 17.42
N ARG A 371 -11.04 -15.29 18.58
CA ARG A 371 -11.40 -14.68 19.88
C ARG A 371 -10.49 -13.49 20.18
N HIS A 372 -9.22 -13.57 19.83
CA HIS A 372 -8.29 -12.46 19.98
C HIS A 372 -8.71 -11.26 19.11
N GLU A 373 -9.05 -11.49 17.83
CA GLU A 373 -9.55 -10.42 16.95
C GLU A 373 -10.85 -9.78 17.44
N MET A 374 -11.82 -10.59 17.85
CA MET A 374 -13.08 -10.08 18.41
C MET A 374 -12.87 -9.24 19.67
N THR A 375 -11.91 -9.65 20.52
CA THR A 375 -11.60 -8.92 21.76
C THR A 375 -10.99 -7.55 21.44
N GLN A 376 -10.02 -7.49 20.53
CA GLN A 376 -9.39 -6.23 20.12
C GLN A 376 -10.41 -5.28 19.48
N ARG A 377 -11.24 -5.79 18.56
CA ARG A 377 -12.31 -4.98 17.94
C ARG A 377 -13.30 -4.46 18.96
N SER A 378 -13.69 -5.29 19.94
CA SER A 378 -14.62 -4.87 20.99
C SER A 378 -14.05 -3.77 21.88
N ILE A 379 -12.77 -3.84 22.22
CA ILE A 379 -12.09 -2.79 22.99
C ILE A 379 -12.07 -1.48 22.21
N ASN A 380 -11.76 -1.54 20.90
CA ASN A 380 -11.75 -0.37 20.03
C ASN A 380 -13.15 0.24 19.86
N GLU A 381 -14.19 -0.58 19.66
CA GLU A 381 -15.57 -0.12 19.54
C GLU A 381 -16.14 0.46 20.85
N ILE A 382 -15.81 -0.12 22.02
CA ILE A 382 -16.22 0.45 23.32
C ILE A 382 -15.57 1.80 23.54
N THR A 383 -14.25 1.88 23.33
CA THR A 383 -13.46 3.09 23.56
C THR A 383 -13.92 4.22 22.64
N ALA A 384 -14.05 3.93 21.34
CA ALA A 384 -14.46 4.94 20.37
C ALA A 384 -15.97 5.20 20.41
N GLY A 385 -16.81 4.18 20.41
CA GLY A 385 -18.26 4.31 20.23
C GLY A 385 -19.00 4.74 21.50
N LEU A 386 -18.76 4.03 22.61
CA LEU A 386 -19.54 4.15 23.84
C LEU A 386 -19.00 5.25 24.76
N ILE A 387 -17.69 5.27 24.98
CA ILE A 387 -17.04 6.25 25.88
C ILE A 387 -16.89 7.62 25.17
N GLY A 388 -16.99 7.64 23.83
CA GLY A 388 -16.94 8.88 23.05
C GLY A 388 -15.55 9.52 23.00
N VAL A 389 -14.50 8.78 23.33
CA VAL A 389 -13.12 9.23 23.16
C VAL A 389 -12.85 9.35 21.66
N SER A 390 -12.50 10.55 21.21
CA SER A 390 -12.18 10.87 19.81
C SER A 390 -10.74 11.36 19.73
N HIS A 391 -10.04 11.01 18.65
CA HIS A 391 -8.65 11.44 18.37
C HIS A 391 -8.42 12.95 18.53
N PHE A 392 -9.45 13.77 18.29
CA PHE A 392 -9.32 15.22 18.30
C PHE A 392 -9.67 15.91 19.63
N THR A 393 -10.49 15.29 20.47
CA THR A 393 -10.92 15.90 21.74
C THR A 393 -10.17 15.38 22.96
N ASN A 394 -9.49 14.22 22.84
CA ASN A 394 -8.82 13.59 23.97
C ASN A 394 -7.46 12.99 23.57
N TRP A 395 -6.62 13.82 22.93
CA TRP A 395 -5.29 13.42 22.44
C TRP A 395 -4.40 12.76 23.52
N TYR A 396 -4.59 13.10 24.80
CA TYR A 396 -3.92 12.46 25.92
C TYR A 396 -4.21 10.96 26.06
N TYR A 397 -5.45 10.52 25.79
CA TYR A 397 -5.79 9.09 25.79
C TYR A 397 -5.02 8.34 24.70
N TYR A 398 -4.86 8.95 23.52
CA TYR A 398 -4.14 8.33 22.41
C TYR A 398 -2.65 8.26 22.65
N ILE A 399 -2.04 9.28 23.26
CA ILE A 399 -0.65 9.17 23.72
C ILE A 399 -0.52 8.06 24.77
N GLY A 400 -1.48 7.95 25.69
CA GLY A 400 -1.52 6.86 26.67
C GLY A 400 -1.66 5.47 26.03
N ALA A 401 -2.53 5.33 25.04
CA ALA A 401 -2.73 4.12 24.25
C ALA A 401 -1.47 3.76 23.44
N ASP A 402 -0.85 4.75 22.77
CA ASP A 402 0.40 4.56 22.03
C ASP A 402 1.55 4.13 22.97
N MET A 403 1.65 4.71 24.17
CA MET A 403 2.61 4.30 25.19
C MET A 403 2.31 2.89 25.73
N TYR A 404 1.05 2.56 25.95
CA TYR A 404 0.63 1.21 26.36
C TYR A 404 0.96 0.19 25.28
N ASP A 405 0.62 0.46 24.02
CA ASP A 405 0.91 -0.38 22.85
C ASP A 405 2.42 -0.51 22.63
N PHE A 406 3.20 0.54 22.89
CA PHE A 406 4.65 0.48 22.87
C PHE A 406 5.19 -0.50 23.93
N VAL A 407 4.70 -0.42 25.18
CA VAL A 407 5.11 -1.30 26.27
C VAL A 407 4.65 -2.74 26.03
N VAL A 408 3.38 -2.95 25.70
CA VAL A 408 2.77 -4.29 25.55
C VAL A 408 3.33 -5.01 24.33
N ALA A 409 3.60 -4.31 23.24
CA ALA A 409 4.24 -4.93 22.09
C ALA A 409 5.71 -5.29 22.34
N ARG A 410 6.43 -4.55 23.20
CA ARG A 410 7.78 -4.95 23.65
C ARG A 410 7.74 -6.26 24.46
N HIS A 411 6.57 -6.66 24.95
CA HIS A 411 6.33 -7.89 25.70
C HIS A 411 5.68 -9.01 24.88
N GLY A 412 5.67 -8.94 23.55
CA GLY A 412 5.26 -10.06 22.70
C GLY A 412 3.90 -9.94 22.01
N ALA A 413 3.12 -8.89 22.30
CA ALA A 413 1.73 -8.83 21.85
C ALA A 413 1.58 -8.18 20.45
N ALA A 414 0.85 -8.86 19.56
CA ALA A 414 0.51 -8.33 18.25
C ALA A 414 -0.74 -7.42 18.32
N MET A 415 -0.56 -6.19 18.81
CA MET A 415 -1.69 -5.25 19.00
C MET A 415 -2.02 -4.39 17.75
N ASN A 416 -1.13 -4.34 16.75
CA ASN A 416 -1.36 -3.52 15.56
C ASN A 416 -2.38 -4.20 14.63
N GLN A 417 -3.66 -3.88 14.81
CA GLN A 417 -4.77 -4.40 14.00
C GLN A 417 -4.54 -4.21 12.51
N ALA A 418 -4.04 -3.03 12.10
CA ALA A 418 -3.82 -2.70 10.70
C ALA A 418 -2.79 -3.64 10.04
N ALA A 419 -1.65 -3.87 10.70
CA ALA A 419 -0.63 -4.80 10.22
C ALA A 419 -1.06 -6.27 10.29
N ARG A 420 -1.93 -6.64 11.24
CA ARG A 420 -2.52 -8.00 11.30
C ARG A 420 -3.46 -8.27 10.14
N LEU A 421 -4.32 -7.30 9.82
CA LEU A 421 -5.20 -7.37 8.65
C LEU A 421 -4.40 -7.46 7.35
N ASP A 422 -3.30 -6.70 7.22
CA ASP A 422 -2.39 -6.83 6.07
C ASP A 422 -1.85 -8.27 5.97
N SER A 423 -1.21 -8.78 7.03
CA SER A 423 -0.66 -10.16 7.04
C SER A 423 -1.71 -11.24 6.79
N TYR A 424 -2.94 -11.05 7.28
CA TYR A 424 -4.05 -11.97 7.04
C TYR A 424 -4.54 -11.93 5.59
N SER A 425 -4.68 -10.73 5.02
CA SER A 425 -5.10 -10.53 3.63
C SER A 425 -4.11 -11.13 2.64
N GLU A 426 -2.81 -10.86 2.83
CA GLU A 426 -1.72 -11.42 2.01
C GLU A 426 -1.75 -12.95 2.06
N PHE A 427 -1.88 -13.52 3.26
CA PHE A 427 -1.93 -14.97 3.45
C PHE A 427 -3.15 -15.61 2.80
N ARG A 428 -4.33 -15.00 2.99
CA ARG A 428 -5.60 -15.48 2.43
C ARG A 428 -5.55 -15.54 0.91
N SER A 429 -5.01 -14.49 0.29
CA SER A 429 -4.80 -14.41 -1.15
C SER A 429 -3.77 -15.40 -1.65
N ALA A 430 -2.61 -15.49 -1.00
CA ALA A 430 -1.55 -16.41 -1.37
C ALA A 430 -2.04 -17.87 -1.32
N LEU A 431 -2.76 -18.24 -0.24
CA LEU A 431 -3.35 -19.58 -0.09
C LEU A 431 -4.43 -19.89 -1.14
N ALA A 432 -5.23 -18.90 -1.55
CA ALA A 432 -6.26 -19.09 -2.55
C ALA A 432 -5.67 -19.37 -3.95
N LEU A 433 -4.53 -18.73 -4.26
CA LEU A 433 -3.80 -18.90 -5.52
C LEU A 433 -2.81 -20.07 -5.49
N ASP A 434 -2.44 -20.55 -4.31
CA ASP A 434 -1.43 -21.59 -4.14
C ASP A 434 -1.82 -22.94 -4.74
N GLN A 435 -0.81 -23.59 -5.30
CA GLN A 435 -0.89 -24.90 -5.96
C GLN A 435 0.20 -25.87 -5.47
N GLN A 436 1.17 -25.40 -4.69
CA GLN A 436 2.33 -26.20 -4.28
C GLN A 436 2.12 -26.91 -2.95
N LEU A 437 1.25 -26.39 -2.08
CA LEU A 437 0.99 -26.97 -0.78
C LEU A 437 0.21 -28.29 -0.90
N ASP A 438 0.55 -29.26 -0.05
CA ASP A 438 -0.18 -30.53 0.06
C ASP A 438 -1.70 -30.27 0.11
N PRO A 439 -2.51 -30.90 -0.77
CA PRO A 439 -3.93 -30.58 -0.89
C PRO A 439 -4.72 -30.72 0.41
N LYS A 440 -4.37 -31.69 1.27
CA LYS A 440 -5.06 -31.90 2.55
C LYS A 440 -4.67 -30.82 3.56
N LEU A 441 -3.39 -30.46 3.62
CA LEU A 441 -2.93 -29.35 4.46
C LEU A 441 -3.57 -28.03 4.02
N ARG A 442 -3.60 -27.76 2.70
CA ARG A 442 -4.23 -26.58 2.13
C ARG A 442 -5.71 -26.46 2.48
N GLU A 443 -6.48 -27.54 2.32
CA GLU A 443 -7.91 -27.57 2.68
C GLU A 443 -8.13 -27.25 4.17
N GLN A 444 -7.26 -27.77 5.04
CA GLN A 444 -7.33 -27.49 6.48
C GLN A 444 -7.00 -26.05 6.81
N ILE A 445 -5.90 -25.53 6.25
CA ILE A 445 -5.53 -24.13 6.41
C ILE A 445 -6.69 -23.25 5.91
N GLN A 446 -7.24 -23.53 4.73
CA GLN A 446 -8.35 -22.76 4.16
C GLN A 446 -9.60 -22.79 5.03
N SER A 447 -9.94 -23.95 5.61
CA SER A 447 -11.03 -24.08 6.58
C SER A 447 -10.78 -23.23 7.84
N HIS A 448 -9.54 -23.17 8.33
CA HIS A 448 -9.18 -22.35 9.47
C HIS A 448 -9.22 -20.85 9.13
N VAL A 449 -8.64 -20.42 8.00
CA VAL A 449 -8.69 -19.01 7.53
C VAL A 449 -10.11 -18.51 7.40
N THR A 450 -11.00 -19.31 6.80
CA THR A 450 -12.42 -18.96 6.61
C THR A 450 -13.15 -18.75 7.94
N SER A 451 -12.67 -19.38 9.02
CA SER A 451 -13.25 -19.19 10.36
C SER A 451 -12.80 -17.90 11.04
N LEU A 452 -11.75 -17.24 10.52
CA LEU A 452 -11.19 -16.00 11.05
C LEU A 452 -11.88 -14.74 10.51
N ASP A 453 -12.72 -14.87 9.47
CA ASP A 453 -13.50 -13.76 8.91
C ASP A 453 -14.41 -13.14 9.99
N VAL A 454 -13.97 -12.02 10.55
CA VAL A 454 -14.68 -11.27 11.60
C VAL A 454 -15.41 -10.05 11.06
N ASN A 455 -15.20 -9.69 9.78
CA ASN A 455 -15.87 -8.56 9.17
C ASN A 455 -17.16 -9.02 8.45
N PRO A 456 -18.34 -8.44 8.76
CA PRO A 456 -19.57 -8.74 8.05
C PRO A 456 -19.54 -8.43 6.55
N MET A 457 -18.61 -7.57 6.10
CA MET A 457 -18.43 -7.17 4.71
C MET A 457 -17.61 -8.16 3.87
N GLU A 458 -16.83 -9.05 4.49
CA GLU A 458 -15.96 -9.99 3.77
C GLU A 458 -16.77 -11.03 3.00
N ALA A 459 -16.27 -11.42 1.82
CA ALA A 459 -16.77 -12.55 1.06
C ALA A 459 -15.74 -13.68 1.08
N SER A 460 -16.19 -14.91 0.77
CA SER A 460 -15.25 -16.03 0.66
C SER A 460 -14.33 -15.83 -0.55
N PRO A 461 -13.03 -16.17 -0.47
CA PRO A 461 -12.09 -15.95 -1.56
C PRO A 461 -12.56 -16.52 -2.91
N ALA A 462 -13.08 -17.76 -2.93
CA ALA A 462 -13.61 -18.38 -4.15
C ALA A 462 -14.71 -17.55 -4.85
N HIS A 463 -15.58 -16.89 -4.06
CA HIS A 463 -16.65 -16.04 -4.58
C HIS A 463 -16.09 -14.71 -5.12
N GLU A 464 -15.09 -14.14 -4.44
CA GLU A 464 -14.41 -12.93 -4.90
C GLU A 464 -13.67 -13.17 -6.23
N LEU A 465 -13.06 -14.35 -6.41
CA LEU A 465 -12.43 -14.75 -7.68
C LEU A 465 -13.45 -14.97 -8.81
N GLU A 466 -14.62 -15.56 -8.52
CA GLU A 466 -15.70 -15.70 -9.50
C GLU A 466 -16.25 -14.34 -9.92
N ALA A 467 -16.50 -13.45 -8.94
CA ALA A 467 -16.95 -12.10 -9.19
C ALA A 467 -15.90 -11.28 -9.97
N ALA A 468 -14.61 -11.52 -9.76
CA ALA A 468 -13.54 -10.88 -10.51
C ALA A 468 -13.63 -11.19 -12.02
N ARG A 469 -13.94 -12.44 -12.40
CA ARG A 469 -14.17 -12.81 -13.82
C ARG A 469 -15.35 -12.07 -14.42
N ALA A 470 -16.47 -11.99 -13.69
CA ALA A 470 -17.65 -11.27 -14.17
C ALA A 470 -17.38 -9.76 -14.35
N ARG A 471 -16.55 -9.17 -13.47
CA ARG A 471 -16.14 -7.76 -13.56
C ARG A 471 -15.18 -7.49 -14.71
N ASP A 472 -14.22 -8.38 -14.93
CA ASP A 472 -13.29 -8.30 -16.06
C ASP A 472 -14.04 -8.31 -17.39
N ALA A 473 -14.94 -9.27 -17.59
CA ALA A 473 -15.79 -9.34 -18.80
C ALA A 473 -16.63 -8.07 -19.00
N LEU A 474 -17.13 -7.47 -17.90
CA LEU A 474 -17.87 -6.21 -17.97
C LEU A 474 -16.96 -5.03 -18.33
N LEU A 475 -15.72 -4.99 -17.83
CA LEU A 475 -14.74 -3.97 -18.20
C LEU A 475 -14.32 -4.09 -19.66
N GLU A 476 -14.09 -5.31 -20.17
CA GLU A 476 -13.82 -5.56 -21.59
C GLU A 476 -14.97 -5.07 -22.47
N THR A 477 -16.23 -5.33 -22.06
CA THR A 477 -17.41 -4.82 -22.77
C THR A 477 -17.42 -3.28 -22.79
N LYS A 478 -17.04 -2.62 -21.69
CA LYS A 478 -16.97 -1.15 -21.60
C LYS A 478 -15.77 -0.53 -22.32
N ALA A 479 -14.72 -1.32 -22.53
CA ALA A 479 -13.63 -0.94 -23.40
C ALA A 479 -14.13 -0.90 -24.85
N ALA A 480 -14.85 -1.95 -25.27
CA ALA A 480 -15.36 -2.11 -26.63
C ALA A 480 -16.48 -1.10 -26.98
N ASP A 481 -17.37 -0.78 -26.05
CA ASP A 481 -18.50 0.13 -26.29
C ASP A 481 -18.14 1.64 -26.22
N GLY A 482 -16.88 1.96 -25.90
CA GLY A 482 -16.38 3.33 -25.78
C GLY A 482 -16.71 4.03 -24.46
N THR A 483 -17.36 3.37 -23.50
CA THR A 483 -17.67 3.94 -22.19
C THR A 483 -16.40 4.30 -21.40
N LEU A 484 -15.38 3.43 -21.44
CA LEU A 484 -14.09 3.72 -20.82
C LEU A 484 -13.40 4.92 -21.50
N MET A 485 -13.49 5.02 -22.83
CA MET A 485 -12.97 6.18 -23.55
C MET A 485 -13.68 7.48 -23.19
N ALA A 486 -15.01 7.48 -23.09
CA ALA A 486 -15.76 8.66 -22.67
C ALA A 486 -15.43 9.10 -21.23
N ARG A 487 -15.06 8.15 -20.36
CA ARG A 487 -14.55 8.44 -19.02
C ARG A 487 -13.13 9.02 -19.09
N LEU A 488 -12.26 8.41 -19.88
CA LEU A 488 -10.89 8.87 -20.06
C LEU A 488 -10.82 10.30 -20.63
N ASP A 489 -11.65 10.64 -21.62
CA ASP A 489 -11.73 12.00 -22.16
C ASP A 489 -12.09 13.03 -21.07
N LYS A 490 -13.06 12.71 -20.21
CA LYS A 490 -13.41 13.57 -19.06
C LYS A 490 -12.23 13.77 -18.13
N GLN A 491 -11.39 12.74 -17.96
CA GLN A 491 -10.18 12.82 -17.15
C GLN A 491 -9.08 13.65 -17.81
N ARG A 492 -8.77 13.40 -19.08
CA ARG A 492 -7.81 14.20 -19.87
C ARG A 492 -8.13 15.68 -19.81
N ARG A 493 -9.42 16.04 -19.90
CA ARG A 493 -9.86 17.44 -19.77
C ARG A 493 -9.77 17.98 -18.34
N ALA A 494 -9.96 17.15 -17.32
CA ALA A 494 -9.73 17.55 -15.93
C ALA A 494 -8.23 17.80 -15.67
N GLU A 495 -7.37 16.89 -16.15
CA GLU A 495 -5.91 16.99 -16.07
C GLU A 495 -5.40 18.24 -16.81
N LEU A 496 -5.84 18.46 -18.05
CA LEU A 496 -5.44 19.64 -18.82
C LEU A 496 -5.88 20.94 -18.13
N ALA A 497 -7.07 20.98 -17.54
CA ALA A 497 -7.52 22.15 -16.79
C ALA A 497 -6.67 22.38 -15.55
N TYR A 498 -6.39 21.32 -14.79
CA TYR A 498 -5.51 21.38 -13.63
C TYR A 498 -4.12 21.92 -13.99
N LEU A 499 -3.54 21.42 -15.08
CA LEU A 499 -2.20 21.82 -15.53
C LEU A 499 -2.14 23.26 -16.08
N ALA A 500 -3.22 23.73 -16.71
CA ALA A 500 -3.32 25.09 -17.24
C ALA A 500 -3.62 26.15 -16.15
N GLU A 501 -4.21 25.76 -15.03
CA GLU A 501 -4.65 26.67 -13.97
C GLU A 501 -3.51 27.22 -13.10
N SER A 502 -3.76 28.41 -12.53
CA SER A 502 -2.94 28.99 -11.47
C SER A 502 -3.20 28.30 -10.12
N LYS A 503 -2.27 28.43 -9.17
CA LYS A 503 -2.41 27.84 -7.82
C LYS A 503 -3.71 28.24 -7.11
N THR A 504 -4.17 29.48 -7.27
CA THR A 504 -5.39 29.96 -6.64
C THR A 504 -6.65 29.37 -7.27
N ALA A 505 -6.68 29.23 -8.60
CA ALA A 505 -7.79 28.60 -9.31
C ALA A 505 -7.96 27.13 -8.88
N ARG A 506 -6.86 26.39 -8.73
CA ARG A 506 -6.90 24.98 -8.28
C ARG A 506 -7.47 24.82 -6.88
N VAL A 507 -7.08 25.69 -5.95
CA VAL A 507 -7.62 25.67 -4.57
C VAL A 507 -9.12 25.93 -4.60
N ALA A 508 -9.58 26.93 -5.37
CA ALA A 508 -11.01 27.20 -5.52
C ALA A 508 -11.77 26.03 -6.14
N SER A 509 -11.24 25.44 -7.22
CA SER A 509 -11.80 24.25 -7.88
C SER A 509 -11.85 23.04 -6.94
N GLY A 510 -10.82 22.85 -6.10
CA GLY A 510 -10.80 21.80 -5.07
C GLY A 510 -11.86 22.00 -3.99
N ILE A 511 -12.04 23.24 -3.51
CA ILE A 511 -13.10 23.58 -2.55
C ILE A 511 -14.49 23.33 -3.16
N LEU A 512 -14.72 23.74 -4.41
CA LEU A 512 -15.98 23.51 -5.11
C LEU A 512 -16.26 22.02 -5.32
N HIS A 513 -15.24 21.25 -5.69
CA HIS A 513 -15.36 19.79 -5.79
C HIS A 513 -15.77 19.16 -4.45
N GLY A 514 -15.10 19.54 -3.35
CA GLY A 514 -15.44 19.06 -2.01
C GLY A 514 -16.84 19.48 -1.57
N ALA A 515 -17.20 20.76 -1.74
CA ALA A 515 -18.49 21.32 -1.35
C ALA A 515 -19.67 20.70 -2.12
N THR A 516 -19.43 20.23 -3.34
CA THR A 516 -20.43 19.54 -4.17
C THR A 516 -20.38 18.03 -4.03
N PHE A 517 -19.66 17.50 -3.03
CA PHE A 517 -19.47 16.06 -2.81
C PHE A 517 -18.96 15.33 -4.06
N GLY A 518 -18.10 16.00 -4.82
CA GLY A 518 -17.48 15.49 -6.04
C GLY A 518 -18.31 15.59 -7.31
N VAL A 519 -19.51 16.19 -7.25
CA VAL A 519 -20.36 16.40 -8.44
C VAL A 519 -19.71 17.39 -9.41
N TYR A 520 -19.04 18.43 -8.90
CA TYR A 520 -18.30 19.38 -9.72
C TYR A 520 -16.84 18.93 -9.89
N THR A 521 -16.43 18.68 -11.14
CA THR A 521 -15.01 18.55 -11.50
C THR A 521 -14.72 19.62 -12.55
N HIS A 522 -13.75 20.50 -12.27
CA HIS A 522 -13.33 21.47 -13.27
C HIS A 522 -12.67 20.74 -14.45
N ARG A 523 -13.06 21.09 -15.68
CA ARG A 523 -12.62 20.43 -16.91
C ARG A 523 -12.43 21.45 -18.02
N ALA A 524 -11.43 21.21 -18.85
CA ALA A 524 -11.24 21.93 -20.09
C ALA A 524 -12.44 21.69 -21.02
N LYS A 525 -12.70 22.67 -21.90
CA LYS A 525 -13.68 22.52 -22.97
C LYS A 525 -13.25 21.37 -23.90
N ALA A 526 -14.20 20.62 -24.43
CA ALA A 526 -13.91 19.65 -25.48
C ALA A 526 -13.37 20.40 -26.72
N ASP A 527 -12.18 20.02 -27.15
CA ASP A 527 -11.38 20.63 -28.21
C ASP A 527 -10.46 19.52 -28.78
N ASP A 528 -10.35 19.44 -30.10
CA ASP A 528 -9.56 18.41 -30.79
C ASP A 528 -8.05 18.61 -30.52
N GLU A 529 -7.62 19.84 -30.20
CA GLU A 529 -6.24 20.15 -29.82
C GLU A 529 -5.88 19.68 -28.39
N ASN A 530 -6.84 19.23 -27.59
CA ASN A 530 -6.58 18.85 -26.20
C ASN A 530 -5.56 17.72 -26.08
N ILE A 531 -5.56 16.75 -27.00
CA ILE A 531 -4.61 15.62 -26.98
C ILE A 531 -3.19 16.14 -27.22
N VAL A 532 -3.00 17.01 -28.21
CA VAL A 532 -1.69 17.60 -28.54
C VAL A 532 -1.17 18.46 -27.39
N ARG A 533 -2.03 19.26 -26.78
CA ARG A 533 -1.66 20.05 -25.60
C ARG A 533 -1.27 19.12 -24.45
N LEU A 534 -2.08 18.10 -24.18
CA LEU A 534 -1.85 17.18 -23.08
C LEU A 534 -0.54 16.39 -23.26
N ASP A 535 -0.23 15.96 -24.49
CA ASP A 535 1.08 15.35 -24.83
C ASP A 535 2.25 16.25 -24.41
N ALA A 536 2.24 17.50 -24.87
CA ALA A 536 3.30 18.45 -24.54
C ALA A 536 3.43 18.68 -23.03
N TYR A 537 2.30 18.77 -22.32
CA TYR A 537 2.28 18.90 -20.87
C TYR A 537 2.86 17.67 -20.15
N ARG A 538 2.47 16.46 -20.55
CA ARG A 538 2.91 15.21 -19.89
C ARG A 538 4.38 14.93 -20.13
N ARG A 539 4.86 15.10 -21.37
CA ARG A 539 6.28 14.96 -21.72
C ARG A 539 7.14 15.97 -20.98
N LEU A 540 6.70 17.23 -20.92
CA LEU A 540 7.41 18.24 -20.16
C LEU A 540 7.48 17.88 -18.67
N ASP A 541 6.39 17.42 -18.07
CA ASP A 541 6.38 17.00 -16.66
C ASP A 541 7.31 15.79 -16.43
N TYR A 542 7.32 14.80 -17.32
CA TYR A 542 8.25 13.68 -17.28
C TYR A 542 9.72 14.14 -17.29
N GLN A 543 10.09 15.02 -18.22
CA GLN A 543 11.45 15.55 -18.29
C GLN A 543 11.80 16.36 -17.03
N LEU A 544 10.87 17.17 -16.51
CA LEU A 544 11.10 17.94 -15.29
C LEU A 544 11.27 17.05 -14.05
N GLN A 545 10.49 15.97 -13.92
CA GLN A 545 10.65 15.03 -12.80
C GLN A 545 12.04 14.37 -12.82
N LEU A 546 12.55 14.00 -14.00
CA LEU A 546 13.91 13.51 -14.15
C LEU A 546 14.93 14.56 -13.69
N LEU A 547 14.87 15.80 -14.21
CA LEU A 547 15.81 16.85 -13.81
C LEU A 547 15.72 17.19 -12.32
N GLU A 548 14.51 17.24 -11.75
CA GLU A 548 14.29 17.49 -10.32
C GLU A 548 14.85 16.37 -9.44
N SER A 549 14.76 15.11 -9.88
CA SER A 549 15.35 13.96 -9.18
C SER A 549 16.87 14.03 -9.10
N LEU A 550 17.54 14.42 -10.19
CA LEU A 550 18.98 14.65 -10.25
C LEU A 550 19.42 15.76 -9.28
N VAL A 551 18.68 16.86 -9.28
CA VAL A 551 18.91 17.98 -8.37
C VAL A 551 18.67 17.61 -6.91
N ALA A 552 17.67 16.76 -6.63
CA ALA A 552 17.33 16.31 -5.29
C ALA A 552 18.37 15.34 -4.71
N ALA A 553 19.02 14.52 -5.55
CA ALA A 553 20.11 13.63 -5.12
C ALA A 553 21.31 14.40 -4.56
N GLY A 554 21.52 15.65 -4.99
CA GLY A 554 22.58 16.53 -4.48
C GLY A 554 24.00 16.10 -4.84
N THR A 555 24.14 15.05 -5.66
CA THR A 555 25.40 14.59 -6.25
C THR A 555 25.59 15.20 -7.63
N GLN A 556 26.81 15.11 -8.18
CA GLN A 556 27.07 15.53 -9.56
C GLN A 556 26.22 14.65 -10.49
N PRO A 557 25.35 15.24 -11.34
CA PRO A 557 24.36 14.49 -12.10
C PRO A 557 25.02 13.52 -13.10
N GLU A 558 26.22 13.82 -13.58
CA GLU A 558 26.99 13.00 -14.53
C GLU A 558 27.57 11.73 -13.91
N ILE A 559 27.63 11.66 -12.58
CA ILE A 559 28.05 10.45 -11.86
C ILE A 559 26.89 9.45 -11.79
N ALA A 560 25.66 9.96 -11.66
CA ALA A 560 24.47 9.13 -11.49
C ALA A 560 23.83 8.74 -12.84
N TYR A 561 23.95 9.59 -13.86
CA TYR A 561 23.31 9.42 -15.16
C TYR A 561 24.23 9.82 -16.32
N ASP A 562 23.98 9.25 -17.49
CA ASP A 562 24.67 9.64 -18.72
C ASP A 562 24.34 11.11 -19.09
N SER A 563 25.38 11.92 -19.28
CA SER A 563 25.29 13.30 -19.76
C SER A 563 24.42 13.41 -21.01
N SER A 564 24.45 12.44 -21.91
CA SER A 564 23.65 12.47 -23.15
C SER A 564 22.13 12.51 -22.86
N ARG A 565 21.66 11.73 -21.87
CA ARG A 565 20.26 11.70 -21.44
C ARG A 565 19.86 13.01 -20.76
N ILE A 566 20.75 13.57 -19.93
CA ILE A 566 20.51 14.87 -19.27
C ILE A 566 20.33 15.97 -20.32
N ARG A 567 21.24 16.04 -21.30
CA ARG A 567 21.18 17.03 -22.38
C ARG A 567 19.93 16.88 -23.25
N ALA A 568 19.56 15.64 -23.58
CA ALA A 568 18.32 15.35 -24.30
C ALA A 568 17.09 15.89 -23.55
N SER A 569 17.03 15.65 -22.24
CA SER A 569 15.95 16.11 -21.36
C SER A 569 15.87 17.64 -21.31
N VAL A 570 17.01 18.33 -21.17
CA VAL A 570 17.09 19.81 -21.18
C VAL A 570 16.63 20.37 -22.54
N SER A 571 17.07 19.77 -23.64
CA SER A 571 16.67 20.19 -25.00
C SER A 571 15.17 20.01 -25.24
N GLU A 572 14.59 18.94 -24.72
CA GLU A 572 13.16 18.68 -24.81
C GLU A 572 12.34 19.67 -23.98
N VAL A 573 12.76 19.97 -22.74
CA VAL A 573 12.14 21.04 -21.91
C VAL A 573 12.14 22.37 -22.66
N ARG A 574 13.26 22.75 -23.28
CA ARG A 574 13.39 23.97 -24.10
C ARG A 574 12.42 23.97 -25.28
N THR A 575 12.25 22.84 -25.94
CA THR A 575 11.38 22.70 -27.13
C THR A 575 9.90 22.72 -26.76
N LEU A 576 9.51 22.07 -25.67
CA LEU A 576 8.11 21.92 -25.27
C LEU A 576 7.55 23.16 -24.54
N MET A 577 8.36 23.86 -23.75
CA MET A 577 7.86 24.95 -22.91
C MET A 577 7.10 26.07 -23.65
N PRO A 578 7.48 26.52 -24.86
CA PRO A 578 6.74 27.55 -25.59
C PRO A 578 5.27 27.20 -25.84
N SER A 579 4.94 25.90 -25.90
CA SER A 579 3.57 25.42 -26.08
C SER A 579 2.76 25.35 -24.77
N VAL A 580 3.44 25.45 -23.62
CA VAL A 580 2.87 25.29 -22.28
C VAL A 580 2.61 26.65 -21.63
N LYS A 581 1.34 26.93 -21.30
CA LYS A 581 0.90 28.22 -20.74
C LYS A 581 0.88 28.26 -19.21
N SER A 582 1.37 27.23 -18.54
CA SER A 582 1.28 27.09 -17.08
C SER A 582 2.39 27.86 -16.36
N PRO A 583 2.09 28.90 -15.56
CA PRO A 583 3.12 29.66 -14.84
C PRO A 583 3.91 28.80 -13.86
N GLU A 584 3.30 27.74 -13.32
CA GLU A 584 3.97 26.83 -12.41
C GLU A 584 4.97 25.93 -13.12
N MET A 585 4.62 25.39 -14.29
CA MET A 585 5.55 24.58 -15.08
C MET A 585 6.76 25.40 -15.52
N HIS A 586 6.55 26.67 -15.88
CA HIS A 586 7.63 27.63 -16.14
C HIS A 586 8.52 27.79 -14.89
N ALA A 587 7.94 28.04 -13.72
CA ALA A 587 8.70 28.20 -12.48
C ALA A 587 9.48 26.93 -12.07
N ARG A 588 8.88 25.75 -12.24
CA ARG A 588 9.53 24.45 -11.99
C ARG A 588 10.72 24.25 -12.92
N ALA A 589 10.54 24.48 -14.22
CA ALA A 589 11.60 24.36 -15.20
C ALA A 589 12.75 25.32 -14.94
N THR A 590 12.47 26.59 -14.66
CA THR A 590 13.51 27.56 -14.30
C THR A 590 14.31 27.10 -13.08
N ASN A 591 13.63 26.66 -12.01
CA ASN A 591 14.30 26.18 -10.80
C ASN A 591 15.16 24.94 -11.07
N ALA A 592 14.62 23.94 -11.76
CA ALA A 592 15.32 22.71 -12.08
C ALA A 592 16.57 22.99 -12.93
N LEU A 593 16.45 23.81 -13.97
CA LEU A 593 17.56 24.18 -14.87
C LEU A 593 18.63 25.03 -14.16
N GLU A 594 18.23 25.98 -13.32
CA GLU A 594 19.18 26.79 -12.53
C GLU A 594 19.99 25.91 -11.58
N ARG A 595 19.30 25.04 -10.81
CA ARG A 595 19.96 24.15 -9.86
C ARG A 595 20.83 23.11 -10.56
N LEU A 596 20.36 22.53 -11.67
CA LEU A 596 21.13 21.58 -12.46
C LEU A 596 22.40 22.23 -13.01
N ARG A 597 22.31 23.45 -13.57
CA ARG A 597 23.48 24.21 -14.03
C ARG A 597 24.50 24.44 -12.92
N THR A 598 24.05 24.73 -11.70
CA THR A 598 24.98 24.94 -10.56
C THR A 598 25.63 23.65 -10.03
N LEU A 599 24.95 22.50 -10.18
CA LEU A 599 25.43 21.21 -9.69
C LEU A 599 26.32 20.48 -10.70
N SER A 600 26.03 20.64 -11.99
CA SER A 600 26.74 20.00 -13.10
C SER A 600 28.17 20.52 -13.24
N ARG A 601 29.10 19.64 -13.62
CA ARG A 601 30.48 20.00 -13.99
C ARG A 601 30.75 19.86 -15.49
N ASP A 602 29.81 19.28 -16.24
CA ASP A 602 29.89 19.18 -17.69
C ASP A 602 29.54 20.53 -18.34
N GLU A 603 30.53 21.14 -19.01
CA GLU A 603 30.38 22.43 -19.68
C GLU A 603 29.23 22.41 -20.70
N ASN A 604 28.99 21.26 -21.37
CA ASN A 604 27.90 21.14 -22.34
C ASN A 604 26.53 21.17 -21.67
N VAL A 605 26.37 20.51 -20.52
CA VAL A 605 25.12 20.52 -19.76
C VAL A 605 24.85 21.92 -19.22
N GLN A 606 25.89 22.62 -18.75
CA GLN A 606 25.76 24.01 -18.28
C GLN A 606 25.35 24.98 -19.40
N GLU A 607 25.93 24.82 -20.60
CA GLU A 607 25.60 25.62 -21.78
C GLU A 607 24.15 25.34 -22.26
N ASP A 608 23.75 24.07 -22.32
CA ASP A 608 22.38 23.67 -22.69
C ASP A 608 21.36 24.25 -21.70
N CYS A 609 21.64 24.19 -20.40
CA CYS A 609 20.79 24.80 -19.36
C CYS A 609 20.70 26.31 -19.52
N SER A 610 21.81 26.99 -19.78
CA SER A 610 21.83 28.45 -19.97
C SER A 610 21.04 28.86 -21.21
N THR A 611 21.16 28.10 -22.29
CA THR A 611 20.39 28.30 -23.53
C THR A 611 18.90 28.08 -23.29
N ALA A 612 18.53 27.03 -22.55
CA ALA A 612 17.15 26.76 -22.18
C ALA A 612 16.56 27.90 -21.32
N LEU A 613 17.29 28.37 -20.31
CA LEU A 613 16.87 29.49 -19.45
C LEU A 613 16.64 30.79 -20.26
N ILE A 614 17.52 31.13 -21.20
CA ILE A 614 17.33 32.29 -22.08
C ILE A 614 16.06 32.15 -22.94
N ALA A 615 15.77 30.93 -23.43
CA ALA A 615 14.56 30.68 -24.21
C ALA A 615 13.28 30.81 -23.36
N LEU A 616 13.35 30.42 -22.08
CA LEU A 616 12.26 30.59 -21.11
C LEU A 616 11.98 32.07 -20.83
N GLU A 617 13.02 32.88 -20.61
CA GLU A 617 12.87 34.33 -20.34
C GLU A 617 12.28 35.10 -21.52
N ARG A 618 12.56 34.66 -22.75
CA ARG A 618 12.03 35.27 -23.98
C ARG A 618 10.58 34.88 -24.27
N SER A 619 10.05 33.85 -23.63
CA SER A 619 8.65 33.46 -23.81
C SER A 619 7.72 34.51 -23.15
N PRO A 620 6.71 35.03 -23.85
CA PRO A 620 5.91 36.19 -23.42
C PRO A 620 4.93 35.93 -22.25
N SER A 621 5.09 34.83 -21.50
CA SER A 621 4.28 34.49 -20.32
C SER A 621 4.64 35.30 -19.07
N THR A 622 5.75 36.05 -19.07
CA THR A 622 6.13 36.97 -18.00
C THR A 622 5.36 38.30 -18.08
N MET A 623 4.02 38.26 -18.12
CA MET A 623 3.23 39.41 -17.66
C MET A 623 3.39 39.52 -16.13
N ARG A 624 4.53 40.09 -15.74
CA ARG A 624 4.78 40.63 -14.42
C ARG A 624 3.73 41.70 -14.17
N ASN A 625 2.61 41.34 -13.55
CA ASN A 625 1.51 42.24 -13.26
C ASN A 625 2.00 43.31 -12.26
N PRO A 626 2.25 44.57 -12.65
CA PRO A 626 2.80 45.58 -11.75
C PRO A 626 1.77 46.09 -10.73
N ALA A 627 0.52 45.60 -10.79
CA ALA A 627 -0.55 46.00 -9.88
C ALA A 627 -0.44 45.42 -8.45
N ALA A 628 0.36 44.37 -8.23
CA ALA A 628 0.46 43.73 -6.90
C ALA A 628 1.32 44.53 -5.89
N SER A 629 2.21 45.42 -6.33
CA SER A 629 2.98 46.29 -5.44
C SER A 629 2.23 47.57 -5.01
N ALA A 630 1.15 47.93 -5.70
CA ALA A 630 0.33 49.10 -5.34
C ALA A 630 -0.74 48.77 -4.26
N GLY A 631 -1.19 47.52 -4.17
CA GLY A 631 -2.25 47.11 -3.23
C GLY A 631 -1.84 47.04 -1.75
N VAL A 632 -0.56 46.77 -1.47
CA VAL A 632 -0.06 46.63 -0.08
C VAL A 632 0.16 47.99 0.60
N ALA A 633 0.34 49.07 -0.18
CA ALA A 633 0.46 50.43 0.36
C ALA A 633 -0.90 51.05 0.73
N ALA A 634 -1.99 50.65 0.06
CA ALA A 634 -3.33 51.16 0.35
C ALA A 634 -3.98 50.49 1.57
N ALA A 635 -3.70 49.21 1.83
CA ALA A 635 -4.25 48.48 2.98
C ALA A 635 -3.64 48.87 4.34
N ARG A 636 -2.49 49.56 4.36
CA ARG A 636 -1.85 50.05 5.60
C ARG A 636 -2.35 51.40 6.11
N ARG A 637 -3.17 52.14 5.35
CA ARG A 637 -3.72 53.44 5.80
C ARG A 637 -5.09 53.37 6.46
N ASN A 638 -5.82 52.27 6.35
CA ASN A 638 -7.19 52.15 6.90
C ASN A 638 -7.29 51.35 8.21
N ALA A 639 -6.16 51.08 8.88
CA ALA A 639 -6.13 50.46 10.20
C ALA A 639 -5.54 51.43 11.24
N MET A 640 -6.20 52.58 11.44
CA MET A 640 -6.02 53.41 12.63
C MET A 640 -7.35 53.44 13.37
N ILE A 641 -7.48 52.49 14.30
CA ILE A 641 -8.62 52.32 15.20
C ILE A 641 -8.61 53.50 16.19
N ALA A 642 -9.73 54.21 16.29
CA ALA A 642 -9.99 55.19 17.34
C ALA A 642 -10.19 54.48 18.69
N PRO A 643 -9.64 55.00 19.81
CA PRO A 643 -9.88 54.43 21.13
C PRO A 643 -11.28 54.80 21.63
N LEU A 644 -12.05 53.78 22.05
CA LEU A 644 -13.32 53.93 22.74
C LEU A 644 -13.07 54.27 24.21
N ASP A 645 -13.62 55.41 24.59
CA ASP A 645 -13.60 56.00 25.93
C ASP A 645 -14.58 55.24 26.84
N THR A 646 -14.08 54.70 27.96
CA THR A 646 -14.90 54.10 29.01
C THR A 646 -14.91 55.01 30.23
N ALA A 647 -16.04 55.68 30.48
CA ALA A 647 -16.31 56.27 31.79
C ALA A 647 -17.82 56.33 32.09
N ASN A 648 -18.18 55.63 33.17
CA ASN A 648 -19.22 55.94 34.17
C ASN A 648 -20.69 56.10 33.73
N VAL A 649 -21.60 55.39 34.41
CA VAL A 649 -22.40 55.97 35.51
C VAL A 649 -22.99 54.84 36.37
N VAL A 650 -22.69 54.93 37.66
CA VAL A 650 -23.45 54.37 38.77
C VAL A 650 -24.60 55.33 39.09
N LYS A 651 -25.84 54.88 38.88
CA LYS A 651 -27.04 55.00 39.73
C LYS A 651 -28.30 54.71 38.95
#